data_AF-A0A955SQS9-F1
#
_entry.id   AF-A0A955SQS9-F1
#
_cell.length_a   1.000
_cell.length_b   1.000
_cell.length_c   1.000
_cell.angle_alpha   90.00
_cell.angle_beta   90.00
_cell.angle_gamma   90.00
#
_symmetry.space_group_name_H-M   'P 1'
#
loop_
_entity.id
_entity.type
_entity.pdbx_description
1 polymer ?
#
loop_
_entity_poly.entity_id
_entity_poly.type
_entity_poly.pdbx_seq_one_letter_code
_entity_poly.pdbx_strand_id
1 'polypeptide(L)'
;MWAILLSSLLQSTLCFANPASSLQLVTVSLLPAPVIGVAKDATNIGRSVTLDYVVENLGATQLQNISLTDDLDSAFGAGNYTIQTAPTFVVDPGTVVLNGAFDGSTDTELIDSGTLDPGLVFRISLTLDVDTLTDQGYGVGFYVNQASAQAVDSGMTMTSDLSDDGLDPDPNGNGDPTESGEDDPTLIDITENPTLGVAKDATLDGTQVTLSFYLENLGNRGLSNLSLADNLDSVFGAGNYMVISGPSFIDDPGTITLNSGFDGNSDAALISSGSLMIGDTASFQVVVDITSVTDRGMGVGVYSNQVTASAESSVGTPVSDLSDAGDEPDSNGNGFPGDPNEDDPTQFTVGEEPAIGISKTVMLSGSQVTMDFFLENLGNADLTGISFSDNLDAVLGAGNYSILTFPTFIDDPGTIFLNSGYDGSGDTAIVGSPGGGSDGRDEEGNISTLAMGDTAQIRMVLEVTELADLGSGLGVYQNQVKVTAMSMAGDSVSDFSDDGSDPDPNGNGNPNESGENDPTGFTIGQNPVIGVAKKVEVFDQATASIDVGGVHQGGTGIRVAITWYLENLGNVELTNIVLADDLDPVFGAGNYGTIRNVFPTATVSGGGSITPDVNYNGSVDLDVLLVPGTLSPGAIAEIRTELLVLNVTDQGSGLGIYSNQVNVTAEGPLGGMVSDLSDAGEEPDANGNGFPGDAGEDDPTVFAIGSYIGIAKDVSVVGNQVTFDYYLETFG
;
A
#
# COMPACT_ATOMS: atom_id res chain seq x y z
N MET A 1 15.31 62.67 5.30
CA MET A 1 15.06 64.11 5.48
C MET A 1 15.39 64.42 6.95
N TRP A 2 16.54 65.07 7.18
CA TRP A 2 17.05 65.70 8.43
C TRP A 2 17.45 64.80 9.62
N ALA A 3 18.44 65.10 10.48
CA ALA A 3 19.82 65.59 10.39
C ALA A 3 20.30 66.02 11.80
N ILE A 4 21.38 65.40 12.31
CA ILE A 4 22.60 65.97 12.93
C ILE A 4 22.54 66.80 14.26
N LEU A 5 23.58 66.56 15.10
CA LEU A 5 24.34 67.43 16.06
C LEU A 5 24.06 67.20 17.57
N LEU A 6 25.03 67.16 18.52
CA LEU A 6 26.50 67.16 18.59
C LEU A 6 26.88 67.08 20.10
N SER A 7 27.94 66.39 20.53
CA SER A 7 29.25 66.92 21.03
C SER A 7 29.66 66.10 22.27
N SER A 8 30.92 65.77 22.56
CA SER A 8 32.07 66.67 22.68
C SER A 8 33.42 66.02 22.36
N LEU A 9 34.21 66.73 21.56
CA LEU A 9 35.67 66.66 21.46
C LEU A 9 36.37 66.78 22.82
N LEU A 10 37.53 66.14 22.94
CA LEU A 10 38.73 66.79 23.45
C LEU A 10 39.95 66.33 22.63
N GLN A 11 40.32 67.19 21.68
CA GLN A 11 41.68 67.27 21.15
C GLN A 11 42.62 67.71 22.28
N SER A 12 43.84 67.19 22.28
CA SER A 12 45.00 67.95 22.72
C SER A 12 46.07 67.91 21.64
N THR A 13 46.00 68.89 20.74
CA THR A 13 47.10 69.31 19.88
C THR A 13 47.99 70.22 20.72
N LEU A 14 49.24 69.81 21.00
CA LEU A 14 50.28 70.75 21.43
C LEU A 14 51.01 71.24 20.16
N CYS A 15 50.83 72.51 19.81
CA CYS A 15 51.65 73.19 18.83
C CYS A 15 52.53 74.21 19.58
N PHE A 16 53.84 73.96 19.65
CA PHE A 16 54.83 75.00 19.87
C PHE A 16 55.63 75.16 18.58
N ALA A 17 55.66 76.38 18.06
CA ALA A 17 56.42 76.75 16.88
C ALA A 17 57.93 76.72 17.16
N ASN A 18 58.68 75.96 16.35
CA ASN A 18 60.09 76.21 16.02
C ASN A 18 60.36 75.58 14.65
N PRO A 19 60.89 76.30 13.64
CA PRO A 19 61.01 75.77 12.28
C PRO A 19 62.33 75.02 12.13
N ALA A 20 62.34 73.72 12.44
CA ALA A 20 63.26 72.74 11.89
C ALA A 20 62.89 71.34 12.40
N SER A 21 62.91 70.37 11.48
CA SER A 21 62.92 68.91 11.73
C SER A 21 61.57 68.20 11.59
N SER A 22 61.67 67.01 10.99
CA SER A 22 60.64 66.16 10.39
C SER A 22 59.47 65.77 11.29
N LEU A 23 58.28 65.71 10.70
CA LEU A 23 57.13 64.94 11.20
C LEU A 23 57.54 63.46 11.30
N GLN A 24 57.69 62.95 12.53
CA GLN A 24 57.81 61.52 12.80
C GLN A 24 56.46 61.04 13.35
N LEU A 25 55.80 60.17 12.59
CA LEU A 25 54.61 59.45 13.02
C LEU A 25 55.05 58.51 14.15
N VAL A 26 54.67 58.81 15.39
CA VAL A 26 54.82 57.86 16.51
C VAL A 26 53.60 56.93 16.44
N THR A 27 53.78 55.76 15.84
CA THR A 27 52.85 54.65 16.03
C THR A 27 53.00 54.17 17.48
N VAL A 28 52.01 54.44 18.31
CA VAL A 28 51.85 53.75 19.59
C VAL A 28 51.47 52.31 19.24
N SER A 29 52.44 51.41 19.26
CA SER A 29 52.18 49.97 19.26
C SER A 29 51.56 49.65 20.61
N LEU A 30 50.26 49.38 20.66
CA LEU A 30 49.67 48.66 21.77
C LEU A 30 50.40 47.31 21.83
N LEU A 31 51.09 47.03 22.93
CA LEU A 31 51.61 45.69 23.16
C LEU A 31 50.39 44.75 23.25
N PRO A 32 50.43 43.57 22.62
CA PRO A 32 49.33 42.62 22.76
C PRO A 32 49.14 42.26 24.24
N ALA A 33 47.89 42.24 24.70
CA ALA A 33 47.56 41.93 26.09
C ALA A 33 47.76 40.43 26.36
N PRO A 34 48.19 40.04 27.58
CA PRO A 34 48.05 38.66 28.03
C PRO A 34 46.57 38.29 28.17
N VAL A 35 46.23 37.07 27.78
CA VAL A 35 44.89 36.48 27.96
C VAL A 35 45.10 35.02 28.38
N ILE A 36 44.62 34.68 29.57
CA ILE A 36 44.53 33.30 30.07
C ILE A 36 43.08 32.86 29.92
N GLY A 37 42.86 31.67 29.37
CA GLY A 37 41.57 31.00 29.36
C GLY A 37 41.62 29.78 30.29
N VAL A 38 40.53 29.50 31.00
CA VAL A 38 40.32 28.23 31.72
C VAL A 38 38.94 27.65 31.45
N ALA A 39 38.87 26.34 31.27
CA ALA A 39 37.63 25.57 31.22
C ALA A 39 37.70 24.39 32.19
N LYS A 40 36.54 23.93 32.62
CA LYS A 40 36.38 22.86 33.57
C LYS A 40 35.24 21.92 33.20
N ASP A 41 35.55 20.63 33.17
CA ASP A 41 34.59 19.56 32.93
C ASP A 41 34.50 18.65 34.16
N ALA A 42 33.33 18.05 34.36
CA ALA A 42 33.11 17.09 35.42
C ALA A 42 32.37 15.86 34.89
N THR A 43 32.92 14.69 35.18
CA THR A 43 32.26 13.40 34.93
C THR A 43 32.17 12.61 36.23
N ASN A 44 31.15 11.77 36.36
CA ASN A 44 30.98 10.99 37.57
C ASN A 44 30.49 9.57 37.29
N ILE A 45 30.99 8.63 38.09
CA ILE A 45 30.43 7.28 38.22
C ILE A 45 29.95 7.15 39.65
N GLY A 46 28.64 7.25 39.82
CA GLY A 46 28.05 7.31 41.14
C GLY A 46 28.51 8.56 41.91
N ARG A 47 29.27 8.38 43.01
CA ARG A 47 29.77 9.47 43.89
C ARG A 47 31.23 9.85 43.62
N SER A 48 31.89 9.13 42.71
CA SER A 48 33.27 9.42 42.29
C SER A 48 33.20 10.43 41.17
N VAL A 49 33.75 11.62 41.39
CA VAL A 49 33.75 12.75 40.46
C VAL A 49 35.17 12.95 39.96
N THR A 50 35.34 12.96 38.64
CA THR A 50 36.57 13.37 37.97
C THR A 50 36.41 14.79 37.48
N LEU A 51 37.32 15.66 37.87
CA LEU A 51 37.38 17.05 37.46
C LEU A 51 38.56 17.23 36.51
N ASP A 52 38.27 17.77 35.34
CA ASP A 52 39.25 18.10 34.32
C ASP A 52 39.35 19.61 34.15
N TYR A 53 40.57 20.13 34.14
CA TYR A 53 40.88 21.55 33.99
C TYR A 53 41.69 21.73 32.73
N VAL A 54 41.27 22.63 31.85
CA VAL A 54 42.00 23.01 30.64
C VAL A 54 42.40 24.47 30.78
N VAL A 55 43.68 24.78 30.63
CA VAL A 55 44.19 26.16 30.69
C VAL A 55 44.97 26.47 29.43
N GLU A 56 44.62 27.58 28.77
CA GLU A 56 45.24 28.03 27.54
C GLU A 56 45.74 29.47 27.63
N ASN A 57 46.87 29.75 26.96
CA ASN A 57 47.30 31.12 26.72
C ASN A 57 46.79 31.61 25.36
N LEU A 58 45.62 32.24 25.35
CA LEU A 58 44.99 32.82 24.17
C LEU A 58 45.66 34.14 23.72
N GLY A 59 46.49 34.73 24.59
CA GLY A 59 47.22 35.96 24.34
C GLY A 59 48.48 35.77 23.48
N ALA A 60 49.12 36.88 23.10
CA ALA A 60 50.34 36.85 22.29
C ALA A 60 51.65 36.96 23.09
N THR A 61 51.57 36.93 24.42
CA THR A 61 52.73 37.03 25.33
C THR A 61 52.81 35.82 26.25
N GLN A 62 54.01 35.34 26.56
CA GLN A 62 54.21 34.28 27.55
C GLN A 62 53.62 34.70 28.91
N LEU A 63 52.81 33.82 29.49
CA LEU A 63 52.28 33.93 30.84
C LEU A 63 53.27 33.35 31.84
N GLN A 64 53.39 33.97 33.01
CA GLN A 64 54.22 33.55 34.14
C GLN A 64 53.46 33.76 35.45
N ASN A 65 53.90 33.10 36.53
CA ASN A 65 53.20 33.08 37.82
C ASN A 65 51.73 32.65 37.67
N ILE A 66 51.51 31.57 36.90
CA ILE A 66 50.19 30.99 36.71
C ILE A 66 49.69 30.46 38.05
N SER A 67 48.51 30.89 38.45
CA SER A 67 47.75 30.44 39.61
C SER A 67 46.44 29.87 39.07
N LEU A 68 46.09 28.66 39.49
CA LEU A 68 44.84 27.99 39.19
C LEU A 68 44.25 27.51 40.50
N THR A 69 43.21 28.18 40.98
CA THR A 69 42.59 27.84 42.26
C THR A 69 41.24 27.18 42.09
N ASP A 70 40.96 26.17 42.91
CA ASP A 70 39.67 25.50 43.03
C ASP A 70 39.34 25.20 44.49
N ASP A 71 38.26 25.79 44.99
CA ASP A 71 37.76 25.61 46.35
C ASP A 71 36.69 24.51 46.37
N LEU A 72 37.12 23.28 46.61
CA LEU A 72 36.25 22.10 46.69
C LEU A 72 35.34 22.13 47.93
N ASP A 73 35.71 22.83 49.00
CA ASP A 73 34.84 23.03 50.17
C ASP A 73 33.61 23.86 49.81
N SER A 74 33.77 24.85 48.91
CA SER A 74 32.67 25.67 48.42
C SER A 74 31.68 24.86 47.58
N ALA A 75 32.18 23.90 46.80
CA ALA A 75 31.39 23.05 45.93
C ALA A 75 30.72 21.91 46.72
N PHE A 76 31.48 21.12 47.48
CA PHE A 76 31.01 19.86 48.08
C PHE A 76 30.74 19.95 49.59
N GLY A 77 31.18 21.02 50.24
CA GLY A 77 31.12 21.21 51.69
C GLY A 77 32.36 20.70 52.42
N ALA A 78 32.83 21.47 53.39
CA ALA A 78 34.04 21.16 54.14
C ALA A 78 34.02 19.78 54.81
N GLY A 79 35.00 18.94 54.45
CA GLY A 79 35.15 17.58 54.97
C GLY A 79 34.14 16.57 54.42
N ASN A 80 33.49 16.86 53.28
CA ASN A 80 32.52 15.99 52.63
C ASN A 80 33.07 15.32 51.35
N TYR A 81 34.38 15.35 51.13
CA TYR A 81 35.01 14.67 50.00
C TYR A 81 36.39 14.14 50.37
N THR A 82 36.82 13.11 49.63
CA THR A 82 38.17 12.54 49.70
C THR A 82 38.78 12.51 48.31
N ILE A 83 39.94 13.16 48.12
CA ILE A 83 40.70 13.07 46.86
C ILE A 83 41.27 11.65 46.72
N GLN A 84 40.82 10.92 45.70
CA GLN A 84 41.29 9.58 45.38
C GLN A 84 42.54 9.62 44.51
N THR A 85 42.59 10.54 43.56
CA THR A 85 43.74 10.77 42.70
C THR A 85 44.06 12.25 42.71
N ALA A 86 45.24 12.58 43.25
CA ALA A 86 45.76 13.95 43.28
C ALA A 86 45.87 14.54 41.86
N PRO A 87 45.93 15.87 41.69
CA PRO A 87 46.07 16.50 40.39
C PRO A 87 47.23 15.90 39.58
N THR A 88 46.94 15.49 38.35
CA THR A 88 47.93 14.97 37.39
C THR A 88 47.75 15.60 36.02
N PHE A 89 48.84 15.76 35.26
CA PHE A 89 48.74 16.24 33.88
C PHE A 89 48.20 15.14 32.96
N VAL A 90 47.14 15.47 32.23
CA VAL A 90 46.70 14.76 31.02
C VAL A 90 47.48 15.29 29.82
N VAL A 91 47.69 16.61 29.77
CA VAL A 91 48.54 17.31 28.79
C VAL A 91 49.52 18.19 29.56
N ASP A 92 50.80 17.85 29.49
CA ASP A 92 51.88 18.55 30.19
C ASP A 92 52.58 19.55 29.24
N PRO A 93 52.61 20.87 29.56
CA PRO A 93 53.28 21.87 28.76
C PRO A 93 54.81 21.89 29.00
N GLY A 94 55.31 21.04 29.91
CA GLY A 94 56.71 20.89 30.30
C GLY A 94 57.28 22.05 31.12
N THR A 95 56.47 23.07 31.39
CA THR A 95 56.86 24.36 31.98
C THR A 95 56.03 24.75 33.20
N VAL A 96 55.03 23.94 33.57
CA VAL A 96 54.16 24.12 34.73
C VAL A 96 54.39 22.99 35.73
N VAL A 97 54.40 23.30 37.02
CA VAL A 97 54.60 22.37 38.13
C VAL A 97 53.35 22.37 38.99
N LEU A 98 52.75 21.20 39.17
CA LEU A 98 51.56 21.02 40.01
C LEU A 98 51.91 21.15 41.50
N ASN A 99 50.99 21.75 42.25
CA ASN A 99 51.06 21.77 43.70
C ASN A 99 50.70 20.40 44.28
N GLY A 100 51.70 19.67 44.76
CA GLY A 100 51.50 18.37 45.39
C GLY A 100 50.83 18.43 46.77
N ALA A 101 50.60 19.62 47.33
CA ALA A 101 49.92 19.82 48.61
C ALA A 101 48.43 20.18 48.46
N PHE A 102 47.92 20.32 47.22
CA PHE A 102 46.51 20.60 46.95
C PHE A 102 45.59 19.62 47.69
N ASP A 103 44.72 20.16 48.54
CA ASP A 103 43.67 19.42 49.25
C ASP A 103 42.26 19.93 48.91
N GLY A 104 42.17 21.01 48.12
CA GLY A 104 40.93 21.68 47.71
C GLY A 104 40.18 22.39 48.85
N SER A 105 40.74 22.41 50.06
CA SER A 105 40.15 23.00 51.27
C SER A 105 41.07 24.07 51.83
N THR A 106 42.12 23.69 52.57
CA THR A 106 43.07 24.65 53.14
C THR A 106 44.13 25.10 52.13
N ASP A 107 44.38 24.27 51.12
CA ASP A 107 45.21 24.56 49.95
C ASP A 107 44.40 24.30 48.67
N THR A 108 43.88 25.39 48.10
CA THR A 108 43.05 25.41 46.89
C THR A 108 43.86 25.65 45.62
N GLU A 109 45.18 25.83 45.70
CA GLU A 109 46.03 26.15 44.55
C GLU A 109 46.49 24.85 43.86
N LEU A 110 46.19 24.67 42.58
CA LEU A 110 46.60 23.51 41.79
C LEU A 110 48.01 23.64 41.23
N ILE A 111 48.54 24.87 41.09
CA ILE A 111 49.83 25.15 40.44
C ILE A 111 50.82 25.77 41.43
N ASP A 112 51.98 25.14 41.62
CA ASP A 112 53.05 25.68 42.47
C ASP A 112 53.86 26.76 41.74
N SER A 113 54.20 26.51 40.47
CA SER A 113 54.91 27.48 39.63
C SER A 113 54.83 27.12 38.15
N GLY A 114 55.05 28.09 37.26
CA GLY A 114 55.19 27.80 35.83
C GLY A 114 55.08 29.00 34.90
N THR A 115 55.28 28.72 33.61
CA THR A 115 55.03 29.64 32.50
C THR A 115 54.24 28.94 31.40
N LEU A 116 53.53 29.69 30.56
CA LEU A 116 52.80 29.14 29.40
C LEU A 116 53.02 30.05 28.18
N ASP A 117 53.64 29.51 27.14
CA ASP A 117 53.86 30.25 25.88
C ASP A 117 52.54 30.48 25.12
N PRO A 118 52.47 31.51 24.26
CA PRO A 118 51.30 31.79 23.44
C PRO A 118 50.81 30.56 22.65
N GLY A 119 49.51 30.28 22.73
CA GLY A 119 48.85 29.16 22.06
C GLY A 119 49.20 27.77 22.61
N LEU A 120 49.89 27.68 23.76
CA LEU A 120 50.03 26.41 24.47
C LEU A 120 48.87 26.21 25.44
N VAL A 121 48.50 24.95 25.60
CA VAL A 121 47.46 24.46 26.50
C VAL A 121 48.04 23.40 27.42
N PHE A 122 47.52 23.31 28.64
CA PHE A 122 47.70 22.16 29.50
C PHE A 122 46.37 21.67 30.07
N ARG A 123 46.31 20.37 30.39
CA ARG A 123 45.14 19.75 31.01
C ARG A 123 45.53 19.00 32.26
N ILE A 124 44.80 19.23 33.34
CA ILE A 124 44.96 18.58 34.64
C ILE A 124 43.70 17.75 34.91
N SER A 125 43.86 16.55 35.46
CA SER A 125 42.75 15.73 35.94
C SER A 125 42.98 15.32 37.39
N LEU A 126 41.91 15.33 38.20
CA LEU A 126 41.88 14.78 39.55
C LEU A 126 40.55 14.04 39.76
N THR A 127 40.55 13.04 40.64
CA THR A 127 39.34 12.30 41.01
C THR A 127 39.13 12.37 42.52
N LEU A 128 37.90 12.65 42.95
CA LEU A 128 37.47 12.68 44.34
C LEU A 128 36.22 11.83 44.52
N ASP A 129 36.02 11.32 45.72
CA ASP A 129 34.74 10.77 46.13
C ASP A 129 34.05 11.75 47.07
N VAL A 130 32.79 12.06 46.79
CA VAL A 130 31.95 12.82 47.72
C VAL A 130 31.44 11.86 48.78
N ASP A 131 31.52 12.17 50.07
CA ASP A 131 31.20 11.25 51.17
C ASP A 131 29.70 11.16 51.46
N THR A 132 29.02 12.30 51.63
CA THR A 132 27.57 12.38 51.89
C THR A 132 26.85 13.29 50.89
N LEU A 133 25.60 12.98 50.53
CA LEU A 133 24.81 13.90 49.70
C LEU A 133 24.35 15.05 50.59
N THR A 134 24.74 16.27 50.25
CA THR A 134 24.33 17.48 50.95
C THR A 134 23.68 18.45 49.96
N ASP A 135 22.91 19.39 50.50
CA ASP A 135 22.38 20.51 49.73
C ASP A 135 23.31 21.72 49.94
N GLN A 136 24.06 22.08 48.90
CA GLN A 136 24.93 23.27 48.87
C GLN A 136 24.25 24.49 48.23
N GLY A 137 22.90 24.48 48.18
CA GLY A 137 22.08 25.57 47.64
C GLY A 137 21.48 25.28 46.26
N TYR A 138 21.79 24.13 45.67
CA TYR A 138 21.32 23.70 44.34
C TYR A 138 20.42 22.46 44.40
N GLY A 139 20.11 21.96 45.59
CA GLY A 139 19.40 20.70 45.81
C GLY A 139 20.35 19.60 46.30
N VAL A 140 19.80 18.60 46.98
CA VAL A 140 20.59 17.48 47.51
C VAL A 140 21.20 16.68 46.36
N GLY A 141 22.54 16.60 46.32
CA GLY A 141 23.26 15.84 45.30
C GLY A 141 23.59 16.60 44.01
N PHE A 142 23.16 17.87 43.91
CA PHE A 142 23.59 18.80 42.87
C PHE A 142 24.64 19.74 43.43
N TYR A 143 25.79 19.79 42.76
CA TYR A 143 26.89 20.67 43.12
C TYR A 143 27.28 21.50 41.90
N VAL A 144 27.79 22.70 42.13
CA VAL A 144 28.43 23.48 41.08
C VAL A 144 29.84 23.78 41.53
N ASN A 145 30.77 23.77 40.58
CA ASN A 145 32.15 24.10 40.89
C ASN A 145 32.75 24.97 39.78
N GLN A 146 33.53 25.98 40.17
CA GLN A 146 34.16 26.91 39.25
C GLN A 146 35.59 27.18 39.70
N ALA A 147 36.53 26.94 38.80
CA ALA A 147 37.94 27.27 39.02
C ALA A 147 38.21 28.72 38.64
N SER A 148 39.31 29.28 39.12
CA SER A 148 39.81 30.59 38.69
C SER A 148 41.28 30.50 38.30
N ALA A 149 41.61 31.03 37.14
CA ALA A 149 42.98 31.11 36.65
C ALA A 149 43.46 32.56 36.66
N GLN A 150 44.72 32.80 37.03
CA GLN A 150 45.37 34.11 36.98
C GLN A 150 46.81 33.96 36.51
N ALA A 151 47.30 34.94 35.77
CA ALA A 151 48.71 35.01 35.38
C ALA A 151 49.15 36.45 35.14
N VAL A 152 50.46 36.64 34.94
CA VAL A 152 51.03 37.89 34.43
C VAL A 152 51.85 37.66 33.19
N ASP A 153 52.01 38.68 32.34
CA ASP A 153 53.03 38.68 31.31
C ASP A 153 54.40 39.16 31.83
N SER A 154 55.40 39.17 30.95
CA SER A 154 56.73 39.74 31.22
C SER A 154 56.72 41.24 31.55
N GLY A 155 55.65 41.96 31.17
CA GLY A 155 55.39 43.36 31.49
C GLY A 155 54.71 43.58 32.83
N MET A 156 54.39 42.51 33.57
CA MET A 156 53.60 42.50 34.82
C MET A 156 52.14 42.95 34.65
N THR A 157 51.60 42.79 33.43
CA THR A 157 50.16 42.95 33.17
C THR A 157 49.44 41.69 33.64
N MET A 158 48.44 41.84 34.51
CA MET A 158 47.63 40.73 35.01
C MET A 158 46.59 40.31 33.97
N THR A 159 46.28 39.02 33.93
CA THR A 159 45.10 38.44 33.29
C THR A 159 44.46 37.46 34.27
N SER A 160 43.14 37.30 34.19
CA SER A 160 42.37 36.41 35.05
C SER A 160 41.15 35.91 34.31
N ASP A 161 40.69 34.73 34.70
CA ASP A 161 39.55 34.07 34.07
C ASP A 161 38.85 33.17 35.10
N LEU A 162 37.55 32.95 34.94
CA LEU A 162 36.83 31.88 35.64
C LEU A 162 36.64 30.73 34.67
N SER A 163 36.44 29.52 35.18
CA SER A 163 36.25 28.38 34.29
C SER A 163 34.87 28.40 33.65
N ASP A 164 34.84 28.16 32.35
CA ASP A 164 33.65 27.72 31.64
C ASP A 164 33.35 26.23 31.82
N ASP A 165 32.11 25.82 31.58
CA ASP A 165 31.68 24.42 31.59
C ASP A 165 32.15 23.68 30.33
N GLY A 166 32.86 22.57 30.51
CA GLY A 166 33.40 21.75 29.43
C GLY A 166 34.91 21.81 29.30
N LEU A 167 35.43 21.57 28.10
CA LEU A 167 36.87 21.35 27.87
C LEU A 167 37.54 22.44 27.01
N ASP A 168 36.79 23.43 26.54
CA ASP A 168 37.31 24.50 25.67
C ASP A 168 37.22 25.85 26.39
N PRO A 169 38.35 26.49 26.73
CA PRO A 169 38.37 27.80 27.38
C PRO A 169 37.91 28.99 26.53
N ASP A 170 37.77 28.83 25.21
CA ASP A 170 37.23 29.87 24.31
C ASP A 170 36.37 29.18 23.23
N PRO A 171 35.18 28.65 23.59
CA PRO A 171 34.34 27.86 22.68
C PRO A 171 33.98 28.58 21.39
N ASN A 172 33.92 29.92 21.39
CA ASN A 172 33.61 30.70 20.19
C ASN A 172 34.85 31.11 19.37
N GLY A 173 36.05 30.93 19.92
CA GLY A 173 37.35 31.09 19.26
C GLY A 173 37.69 32.54 18.91
N ASN A 174 37.19 33.53 19.67
CA ASN A 174 37.44 34.94 19.39
C ASN A 174 38.63 35.54 20.16
N GLY A 175 39.18 34.79 21.11
CA GLY A 175 40.33 35.14 21.94
C GLY A 175 40.02 35.98 23.18
N ASP A 176 38.76 36.05 23.63
CA ASP A 176 38.33 36.70 24.88
C ASP A 176 37.47 35.74 25.74
N PRO A 177 38.08 34.97 26.65
CA PRO A 177 37.37 33.95 27.44
C PRO A 177 36.50 34.56 28.56
N THR A 178 36.60 35.87 28.81
CA THR A 178 35.94 36.53 29.97
C THR A 178 34.52 37.00 29.69
N GLU A 179 33.93 36.56 28.57
CA GLU A 179 32.65 37.06 28.11
C GLU A 179 31.45 36.25 28.63
N SER A 180 30.26 36.83 28.47
CA SER A 180 29.04 36.20 28.98
C SER A 180 28.77 34.89 28.25
N GLY A 181 28.74 33.79 29.00
CA GLY A 181 28.54 32.44 28.47
C GLY A 181 29.84 31.68 28.21
N GLU A 182 30.98 32.20 28.68
CA GLU A 182 32.29 31.51 28.70
C GLU A 182 32.92 31.54 30.11
N ASP A 183 32.12 31.84 31.14
CA ASP A 183 32.46 31.83 32.57
C ASP A 183 31.37 31.03 33.35
N ASP A 184 30.81 29.97 32.75
CA ASP A 184 29.70 29.21 33.35
C ASP A 184 30.22 28.13 34.34
N PRO A 185 29.74 28.10 35.60
CA PRO A 185 30.14 27.06 36.57
C PRO A 185 29.74 25.64 36.14
N THR A 186 30.66 24.69 36.28
CA THR A 186 30.45 23.26 35.98
C THR A 186 29.40 22.64 36.91
N LEU A 187 28.33 22.07 36.35
CA LEU A 187 27.29 21.33 37.11
C LEU A 187 27.71 19.88 37.35
N ILE A 188 27.51 19.39 38.58
CA ILE A 188 27.86 18.04 39.00
C ILE A 188 26.64 17.40 39.65
N ASP A 189 26.01 16.45 38.95
CA ASP A 189 24.88 15.67 39.46
C ASP A 189 25.33 14.26 39.86
N ILE A 190 25.30 13.99 41.17
CA ILE A 190 25.60 12.67 41.74
C ILE A 190 24.38 12.06 42.47
N THR A 191 23.17 12.49 42.12
CA THR A 191 21.91 11.92 42.63
C THR A 191 21.79 10.44 42.26
N GLU A 192 21.03 9.68 43.04
CA GLU A 192 20.85 8.25 42.76
C GLU A 192 19.74 8.03 41.75
N ASN A 193 20.06 7.29 40.70
CA ASN A 193 19.12 6.81 39.70
C ASN A 193 19.39 5.32 39.44
N PRO A 194 19.06 4.41 40.38
CA PRO A 194 19.15 2.98 40.13
C PRO A 194 18.03 2.57 39.16
N THR A 195 18.38 1.91 38.06
CA THR A 195 17.45 1.49 37.02
C THR A 195 17.83 0.08 36.58
N LEU A 196 16.87 -0.84 36.63
CA LEU A 196 16.98 -2.20 36.13
C LEU A 196 16.10 -2.30 34.90
N GLY A 197 16.63 -2.77 33.78
CA GLY A 197 15.86 -3.17 32.61
C GLY A 197 15.76 -4.69 32.53
N VAL A 198 14.63 -5.21 32.04
CA VAL A 198 14.47 -6.61 31.63
C VAL A 198 13.72 -6.74 30.31
N ALA A 199 14.21 -7.60 29.43
CA ALA A 199 13.53 -8.00 28.20
C ALA A 199 13.39 -9.53 28.12
N LYS A 200 12.41 -9.98 27.34
CA LYS A 200 12.11 -11.40 27.15
C LYS A 200 11.73 -11.71 25.70
N ASP A 201 12.37 -12.74 25.16
CA ASP A 201 12.10 -13.26 23.83
C ASP A 201 11.70 -14.75 23.88
N ALA A 202 10.96 -15.19 22.86
CA ALA A 202 10.51 -16.57 22.70
C ALA A 202 10.73 -17.04 21.26
N THR A 203 11.52 -18.10 21.10
CA THR A 203 11.75 -18.74 19.79
C THR A 203 11.24 -20.18 19.78
N LEU A 204 10.67 -20.62 18.66
CA LEU A 204 10.01 -21.93 18.56
C LEU A 204 10.72 -22.89 17.61
N ASP A 205 10.73 -24.17 17.99
CA ASP A 205 11.08 -25.32 17.15
C ASP A 205 10.04 -26.43 17.38
N GLY A 206 8.96 -26.39 16.60
CA GLY A 206 7.78 -27.24 16.81
C GLY A 206 7.09 -26.91 18.13
N THR A 207 7.06 -27.89 19.06
CA THR A 207 6.50 -27.70 20.41
C THR A 207 7.51 -27.19 21.43
N GLN A 208 8.80 -27.07 21.05
CA GLN A 208 9.82 -26.53 21.94
C GLN A 208 9.83 -25.01 21.86
N VAL A 209 9.82 -24.35 23.02
CA VAL A 209 9.95 -22.91 23.17
C VAL A 209 11.24 -22.62 23.93
N THR A 210 12.13 -21.84 23.32
CA THR A 210 13.29 -21.27 24.01
C THR A 210 12.92 -19.88 24.48
N LEU A 211 12.85 -19.70 25.80
CA LEU A 211 12.62 -18.43 26.45
C LEU A 211 13.98 -17.80 26.78
N SER A 212 14.27 -16.64 26.21
CA SER A 212 15.50 -15.88 26.46
C SER A 212 15.18 -14.67 27.33
N PHE A 213 16.07 -14.36 28.26
CA PHE A 213 15.94 -13.26 29.22
C PHE A 213 17.17 -12.37 29.12
N TYR A 214 16.94 -11.06 29.11
CA TYR A 214 17.96 -10.03 29.00
C TYR A 214 17.79 -9.08 30.17
N LEU A 215 18.88 -8.74 30.86
CA LEU A 215 18.87 -7.81 31.98
C LEU A 215 19.99 -6.80 31.80
N GLU A 216 19.71 -5.55 32.17
CA GLU A 216 20.68 -4.47 32.13
C GLU A 216 20.54 -3.56 33.34
N ASN A 217 21.66 -3.10 33.88
CA ASN A 217 21.68 -2.02 34.86
C ASN A 217 21.95 -0.68 34.16
N LEU A 218 20.86 -0.04 33.74
CA LEU A 218 20.82 1.28 33.10
C LEU A 218 21.05 2.43 34.09
N GLY A 219 21.05 2.12 35.39
CA GLY A 219 21.20 3.11 36.46
C GLY A 219 22.65 3.46 36.78
N ASN A 220 22.81 4.45 37.66
CA ASN A 220 24.14 4.92 38.10
C ASN A 220 24.61 4.30 39.43
N ARG A 221 24.02 3.16 39.82
CA ARG A 221 24.35 2.41 41.04
C ARG A 221 24.40 0.92 40.74
N GLY A 222 25.34 0.20 41.37
CA GLY A 222 25.33 -1.26 41.37
C GLY A 222 24.07 -1.80 42.05
N LEU A 223 23.49 -2.83 41.45
CA LEU A 223 22.30 -3.54 41.89
C LEU A 223 22.68 -4.87 42.53
N SER A 224 22.03 -5.22 43.62
CA SER A 224 22.25 -6.44 44.41
C SER A 224 20.91 -7.12 44.70
N ASN A 225 20.93 -8.32 45.27
CA ASN A 225 19.71 -9.09 45.55
C ASN A 225 18.83 -9.30 44.30
N LEU A 226 19.46 -9.45 43.14
CA LEU A 226 18.76 -9.64 41.87
C LEU A 226 17.89 -10.90 41.92
N SER A 227 16.62 -10.76 41.56
CA SER A 227 15.61 -11.81 41.56
C SER A 227 14.75 -11.70 40.32
N LEU A 228 14.55 -12.84 39.65
CA LEU A 228 13.68 -12.98 38.49
C LEU A 228 13.04 -14.37 38.58
N ALA A 229 11.73 -14.43 38.40
CA ALA A 229 10.95 -15.67 38.45
C ALA A 229 9.99 -15.76 37.27
N ASP A 230 9.77 -16.97 36.76
CA ASP A 230 8.84 -17.26 35.67
C ASP A 230 7.96 -18.47 36.04
N ASN A 231 6.66 -18.20 36.22
CA ASN A 231 5.68 -19.23 36.58
C ASN A 231 5.01 -19.78 35.32
N LEU A 232 5.59 -20.84 34.78
CA LEU A 232 5.15 -21.48 33.55
C LEU A 232 3.79 -22.20 33.67
N ASP A 233 3.35 -22.56 34.89
CA ASP A 233 1.97 -23.06 35.10
C ASP A 233 0.94 -21.98 34.78
N SER A 234 1.27 -20.70 35.00
CA SER A 234 0.39 -19.58 34.66
C SER A 234 0.30 -19.37 33.15
N VAL A 235 1.39 -19.65 32.43
CA VAL A 235 1.50 -19.54 30.97
C VAL A 235 0.82 -20.74 30.32
N PHE A 236 1.39 -21.94 30.46
CA PHE A 236 0.99 -23.13 29.70
C PHE A 236 -0.11 -23.96 30.36
N GLY A 237 -0.35 -23.76 31.65
CA GLY A 237 -1.23 -24.60 32.46
C GLY A 237 -0.50 -25.80 33.08
N ALA A 238 -0.88 -26.13 34.32
CA ALA A 238 -0.24 -27.20 35.08
C ALA A 238 -0.28 -28.55 34.34
N GLY A 239 0.90 -29.13 34.11
CA GLY A 239 1.06 -30.44 33.45
C GLY A 239 1.11 -30.42 31.91
N ASN A 240 1.10 -29.25 31.29
CA ASN A 240 1.08 -29.09 29.82
C ASN A 240 2.46 -28.81 29.21
N TYR A 241 3.52 -28.79 30.00
CA TYR A 241 4.89 -28.54 29.54
C TYR A 241 5.90 -29.40 30.31
N MET A 242 7.12 -29.48 29.79
CA MET A 242 8.29 -30.04 30.45
C MET A 242 9.49 -29.12 30.25
N VAL A 243 10.19 -28.75 31.32
CA VAL A 243 11.49 -28.06 31.21
C VAL A 243 12.52 -29.07 30.73
N ILE A 244 13.00 -28.92 29.49
CA ILE A 244 13.98 -29.82 28.87
C ILE A 244 15.41 -29.30 28.99
N SER A 245 15.57 -27.99 29.15
CA SER A 245 16.82 -27.35 29.57
C SER A 245 16.52 -26.26 30.58
N GLY A 246 17.11 -26.36 31.78
CA GLY A 246 17.02 -25.31 32.79
C GLY A 246 17.81 -24.05 32.40
N PRO A 247 17.79 -23.02 33.26
CA PRO A 247 18.46 -21.75 33.02
C PRO A 247 19.94 -21.91 32.70
N SER A 248 20.40 -21.31 31.60
CA SER A 248 21.80 -21.34 31.16
C SER A 248 22.21 -20.03 30.49
N PHE A 249 23.39 -19.50 30.82
CA PHE A 249 23.88 -18.23 30.30
C PHE A 249 24.17 -18.27 28.80
N ILE A 250 23.81 -17.17 28.15
CA ILE A 250 24.27 -16.76 26.82
C ILE A 250 25.39 -15.72 27.03
N ASP A 251 25.15 -14.74 27.90
CA ASP A 251 26.12 -13.76 28.39
C ASP A 251 26.13 -13.71 29.92
N ASP A 252 27.30 -13.94 30.53
CA ASP A 252 27.49 -14.07 31.98
C ASP A 252 28.29 -12.87 32.52
N PRO A 253 27.69 -11.99 33.35
CA PRO A 253 28.43 -10.90 33.98
C PRO A 253 29.41 -11.39 35.07
N GLY A 254 29.39 -12.69 35.41
CA GLY A 254 30.22 -13.32 36.44
C GLY A 254 29.72 -13.11 37.87
N THR A 255 28.64 -12.35 38.03
CA THR A 255 28.06 -11.94 39.31
C THR A 255 26.67 -12.53 39.58
N ILE A 256 26.08 -13.24 38.61
CA ILE A 256 24.76 -13.88 38.73
C ILE A 256 24.93 -15.39 38.87
N THR A 257 24.12 -16.01 39.74
CA THR A 257 24.01 -17.46 39.86
C THR A 257 22.59 -17.90 39.48
N LEU A 258 22.47 -18.57 38.33
CA LEU A 258 21.21 -19.15 37.86
C LEU A 258 20.74 -20.32 38.75
N ASN A 259 19.44 -20.49 38.85
CA ASN A 259 18.84 -21.57 39.62
C ASN A 259 18.77 -22.88 38.80
N SER A 260 19.66 -23.83 39.10
CA SER A 260 19.64 -25.15 38.47
C SER A 260 18.42 -26.02 38.84
N GLY A 261 17.67 -25.62 39.88
CA GLY A 261 16.47 -26.31 40.36
C GLY A 261 15.17 -25.85 39.73
N PHE A 262 15.20 -24.85 38.84
CA PHE A 262 14.02 -24.30 38.18
C PHE A 262 13.19 -25.39 37.49
N ASP A 263 11.90 -25.46 37.84
CA ASP A 263 10.92 -26.38 37.24
C ASP A 263 9.70 -25.67 36.65
N GLY A 264 9.67 -24.33 36.72
CA GLY A 264 8.59 -23.49 36.19
C GLY A 264 7.30 -23.49 37.01
N ASN A 265 7.22 -24.27 38.11
CA ASN A 265 6.05 -24.33 38.98
C ASN A 265 6.41 -24.19 40.46
N SER A 266 6.90 -25.26 41.09
CA SER A 266 7.20 -25.34 42.52
C SER A 266 8.45 -24.57 42.86
N ASP A 267 9.36 -24.46 41.89
CA ASP A 267 10.49 -23.56 41.84
C ASP A 267 10.47 -22.75 40.53
N ALA A 268 9.84 -21.58 40.60
CA ALA A 268 9.75 -20.62 39.50
C ALA A 268 10.93 -19.63 39.46
N ALA A 269 11.86 -19.66 40.42
CA ALA A 269 12.97 -18.70 40.44
C ALA A 269 14.00 -19.06 39.36
N LEU A 270 14.31 -18.11 38.47
CA LEU A 270 15.34 -18.26 37.43
C LEU A 270 16.73 -17.88 37.96
N ILE A 271 16.78 -16.86 38.84
CA ILE A 271 18.00 -16.38 39.49
C ILE A 271 17.96 -16.76 40.98
N SER A 272 19.01 -17.42 41.47
CA SER A 272 19.13 -17.81 42.88
C SER A 272 19.77 -16.72 43.75
N SER A 273 20.71 -15.98 43.17
CA SER A 273 21.36 -14.80 43.75
C SER A 273 22.17 -14.09 42.67
N GLY A 274 22.40 -12.79 42.84
CA GLY A 274 23.31 -12.07 41.96
C GLY A 274 23.31 -10.56 42.17
N SER A 275 24.21 -9.90 41.44
CA SER A 275 24.32 -8.44 41.32
C SER A 275 24.60 -8.03 39.88
N LEU A 276 24.27 -6.81 39.50
CA LEU A 276 24.69 -6.18 38.24
C LEU A 276 25.40 -4.87 38.59
N MET A 277 26.65 -4.71 38.16
CA MET A 277 27.36 -3.42 38.30
C MET A 277 26.80 -2.41 37.29
N ILE A 278 27.24 -1.16 37.39
CA ILE A 278 26.77 -0.08 36.51
C ILE A 278 27.14 -0.43 35.06
N GLY A 279 26.15 -0.46 34.17
CA GLY A 279 26.32 -0.82 32.76
C GLY A 279 26.57 -2.30 32.49
N ASP A 280 26.46 -3.19 33.48
CA ASP A 280 26.53 -4.63 33.23
C ASP A 280 25.25 -5.13 32.56
N THR A 281 25.41 -6.00 31.57
CA THR A 281 24.35 -6.80 30.93
C THR A 281 24.43 -8.27 31.35
N ALA A 282 23.30 -8.97 31.27
CA ALA A 282 23.25 -10.42 31.40
C ALA A 282 22.20 -11.01 30.47
N SER A 283 22.49 -12.14 29.85
CA SER A 283 21.48 -12.90 29.11
C SER A 283 21.56 -14.39 29.35
N PHE A 284 20.41 -15.05 29.45
CA PHE A 284 20.31 -16.49 29.65
C PHE A 284 19.01 -17.03 29.08
N GLN A 285 18.92 -18.35 28.91
CA GLN A 285 17.76 -19.00 28.33
C GLN A 285 17.29 -20.22 29.12
N VAL A 286 16.01 -20.55 28.93
CA VAL A 286 15.35 -21.79 29.36
C VAL A 286 14.68 -22.42 28.14
N VAL A 287 14.73 -23.75 28.02
CA VAL A 287 14.02 -24.46 26.95
C VAL A 287 12.95 -25.36 27.54
N VAL A 288 11.73 -25.19 27.05
CA VAL A 288 10.54 -25.95 27.47
C VAL A 288 9.92 -26.66 26.28
N ASP A 289 9.38 -27.85 26.49
CA ASP A 289 8.61 -28.58 25.49
C ASP A 289 7.13 -28.57 25.91
N ILE A 290 6.25 -28.04 25.05
CA ILE A 290 4.81 -27.97 25.30
C ILE A 290 4.18 -29.30 24.92
N THR A 291 3.86 -30.10 25.94
CA THR A 291 3.35 -31.46 25.76
C THR A 291 1.86 -31.50 25.45
N SER A 292 1.13 -30.43 25.78
CA SER A 292 -0.29 -30.28 25.46
C SER A 292 -0.63 -28.82 25.17
N VAL A 293 -0.91 -28.54 23.90
CA VAL A 293 -1.41 -27.24 23.45
C VAL A 293 -2.83 -27.04 23.99
N THR A 294 -3.07 -25.92 24.68
CA THR A 294 -4.35 -25.60 25.32
C THR A 294 -4.70 -24.13 25.14
N ASP A 295 -5.99 -23.81 25.22
CA ASP A 295 -6.45 -22.42 25.25
C ASP A 295 -6.29 -21.84 26.67
N ARG A 296 -5.57 -20.71 26.76
CA ARG A 296 -5.29 -19.98 28.00
C ARG A 296 -6.00 -18.63 28.07
N GLY A 297 -6.95 -18.39 27.17
CA GLY A 297 -7.77 -17.18 27.09
C GLY A 297 -7.50 -16.32 25.86
N MET A 298 -6.56 -16.71 24.99
CA MET A 298 -6.19 -16.00 23.76
C MET A 298 -6.38 -16.86 22.50
N GLY A 299 -6.97 -18.06 22.63
CA GLY A 299 -7.01 -19.06 21.56
C GLY A 299 -6.14 -20.26 21.89
N VAL A 300 -6.42 -21.40 21.23
CA VAL A 300 -5.65 -22.63 21.41
C VAL A 300 -4.23 -22.39 20.91
N GLY A 301 -3.24 -22.59 21.77
CA GLY A 301 -1.82 -22.48 21.40
C GLY A 301 -1.24 -21.08 21.39
N VAL A 302 -2.06 -20.04 21.56
CA VAL A 302 -1.56 -18.67 21.72
C VAL A 302 -1.25 -18.42 23.20
N TYR A 303 0.02 -18.17 23.49
CA TYR A 303 0.53 -17.93 24.84
C TYR A 303 1.09 -16.52 24.97
N SER A 304 0.99 -15.96 26.18
CA SER A 304 1.60 -14.70 26.58
C SER A 304 2.38 -14.93 27.86
N ASN A 305 3.62 -14.45 27.89
CA ASN A 305 4.51 -14.65 29.03
C ASN A 305 5.25 -13.36 29.35
N GLN A 306 5.23 -12.96 30.62
CA GLN A 306 5.91 -11.76 31.12
C GLN A 306 6.52 -12.07 32.48
N VAL A 307 7.71 -11.52 32.74
CA VAL A 307 8.39 -11.66 34.04
C VAL A 307 8.58 -10.31 34.70
N THR A 308 8.79 -10.33 36.01
CA THR A 308 9.23 -9.16 36.77
C THR A 308 10.63 -9.43 37.30
N ALA A 309 11.59 -8.58 36.94
CA ALA A 309 12.90 -8.54 37.56
C ALA A 309 12.87 -7.57 38.75
N SER A 310 13.63 -7.86 39.80
CA SER A 310 13.77 -6.97 40.94
C SER A 310 15.17 -7.03 41.53
N ALA A 311 15.63 -5.90 42.08
CA ALA A 311 16.91 -5.78 42.74
C ALA A 311 16.88 -4.65 43.78
N GLU A 312 17.98 -4.45 44.48
CA GLU A 312 18.21 -3.33 45.39
C GLU A 312 19.55 -2.67 45.08
N SER A 313 19.55 -1.34 44.99
CA SER A 313 20.81 -0.59 44.91
C SER A 313 21.70 -0.82 46.14
N SER A 314 22.98 -0.47 46.03
CA SER A 314 23.95 -0.56 47.14
C SER A 314 23.55 0.12 48.47
N VAL A 315 22.58 1.04 48.46
CA VAL A 315 22.05 1.70 49.66
C VAL A 315 20.67 1.19 50.09
N GLY A 316 20.13 0.18 49.40
CA GLY A 316 18.87 -0.49 49.74
C GLY A 316 17.62 0.07 49.05
N THR A 317 17.76 0.96 48.06
CA THR A 317 16.62 1.41 47.23
C THR A 317 16.16 0.25 46.33
N PRO A 318 14.92 -0.25 46.46
CA PRO A 318 14.41 -1.31 45.60
C PRO A 318 14.12 -0.78 44.20
N VAL A 319 14.40 -1.61 43.20
CA VAL A 319 14.07 -1.39 41.79
C VAL A 319 13.40 -2.65 41.24
N SER A 320 12.51 -2.47 40.27
CA SER A 320 11.84 -3.58 39.60
C SER A 320 11.40 -3.14 38.22
N ASP A 321 11.30 -4.11 37.34
CA ASP A 321 10.93 -3.90 35.94
C ASP A 321 10.12 -5.07 35.42
N LEU A 322 9.14 -4.81 34.55
CA LEU A 322 8.42 -5.84 33.82
C LEU A 322 9.15 -6.08 32.50
N SER A 323 9.13 -7.31 32.01
CA SER A 323 9.84 -7.59 30.76
C SER A 323 9.12 -7.02 29.56
N ASP A 324 9.88 -6.34 28.70
CA ASP A 324 9.48 -6.03 27.32
C ASP A 324 9.57 -7.27 26.41
N ALA A 325 8.85 -7.24 25.30
CA ALA A 325 8.90 -8.28 24.28
C ALA A 325 10.08 -8.03 23.33
N GLY A 326 11.05 -8.94 23.31
CA GLY A 326 12.24 -8.85 22.46
C GLY A 326 13.53 -9.09 23.25
N ASP A 327 14.64 -8.54 22.73
CA ASP A 327 15.99 -8.74 23.26
C ASP A 327 16.63 -7.50 23.89
N GLU A 328 16.00 -6.32 23.77
CA GLU A 328 16.52 -5.05 24.29
C GLU A 328 15.73 -4.60 25.54
N PRO A 329 16.34 -4.58 26.74
CA PRO A 329 15.67 -4.14 27.97
C PRO A 329 15.23 -2.67 27.99
N ASP A 330 15.73 -1.83 27.09
CA ASP A 330 15.35 -0.43 26.89
C ASP A 330 15.30 -0.17 25.38
N SER A 331 14.22 -0.63 24.76
CA SER A 331 14.02 -0.67 23.30
C SER A 331 14.23 0.68 22.62
N ASN A 332 13.97 1.79 23.31
CA ASN A 332 14.13 3.14 22.79
C ASN A 332 15.47 3.82 23.20
N GLY A 333 16.19 3.26 24.17
CA GLY A 333 17.52 3.67 24.60
C GLY A 333 17.55 5.00 25.39
N ASN A 334 16.46 5.36 26.09
CA ASN A 334 16.37 6.60 26.85
C ASN A 334 16.77 6.48 28.33
N GLY A 335 17.07 5.27 28.79
CA GLY A 335 17.41 4.93 30.18
C GLY A 335 16.21 4.69 31.10
N PHE A 336 14.99 4.52 30.56
CA PHE A 336 13.74 4.33 31.30
C PHE A 336 12.96 3.11 30.77
N PRO A 337 13.35 1.88 31.18
CA PRO A 337 12.82 0.64 30.62
C PRO A 337 11.33 0.38 30.93
N GLY A 338 10.76 1.07 31.92
CA GLY A 338 9.33 0.96 32.29
C GLY A 338 8.43 2.01 31.63
N ASP A 339 8.83 2.58 30.49
CA ASP A 339 8.02 3.52 29.74
C ASP A 339 6.82 2.84 29.06
N PRO A 340 5.78 3.60 28.67
CA PRO A 340 4.67 3.02 27.92
C PRO A 340 5.14 2.34 26.63
N ASN A 341 4.71 1.10 26.41
CA ASN A 341 5.11 0.19 25.32
C ASN A 341 6.51 -0.42 25.45
N GLU A 342 7.10 -0.42 26.66
CA GLU A 342 8.32 -1.19 26.98
C GLU A 342 8.07 -2.21 28.11
N ASP A 343 6.82 -2.40 28.49
CA ASP A 343 6.35 -3.44 29.43
C ASP A 343 5.42 -4.42 28.70
N ASP A 344 5.73 -4.79 27.45
CA ASP A 344 4.85 -5.63 26.63
C ASP A 344 5.11 -7.13 26.86
N PRO A 345 4.07 -7.95 27.17
CA PRO A 345 4.24 -9.39 27.31
C PRO A 345 4.70 -10.06 26.01
N THR A 346 5.69 -10.94 26.09
CA THR A 346 6.10 -11.78 24.95
C THR A 346 4.96 -12.72 24.55
N GLN A 347 4.40 -12.53 23.35
CA GLN A 347 3.37 -13.39 22.78
C GLN A 347 3.95 -14.34 21.73
N PHE A 348 3.49 -15.59 21.72
CA PHE A 348 3.92 -16.59 20.75
C PHE A 348 2.87 -17.72 20.61
N THR A 349 2.81 -18.33 19.43
CA THR A 349 1.84 -19.39 19.11
C THR A 349 2.54 -20.74 18.97
N VAL A 350 2.13 -21.75 19.75
CA VAL A 350 2.60 -23.13 19.66
C VAL A 350 1.52 -24.01 19.05
N GLY A 351 1.81 -24.65 17.91
CA GLY A 351 0.87 -25.51 17.18
C GLY A 351 0.57 -24.99 15.78
N GLU A 352 -0.38 -25.64 15.09
CA GLU A 352 -0.85 -25.23 13.77
C GLU A 352 -1.90 -24.11 13.90
N GLU A 353 -1.69 -23.01 13.20
CA GLU A 353 -2.63 -21.93 12.93
C GLU A 353 -2.84 -21.88 11.41
N PRO A 354 -3.63 -22.81 10.85
CA PRO A 354 -3.91 -22.83 9.43
C PRO A 354 -4.76 -21.61 9.05
N ALA A 355 -4.48 -21.02 7.89
CA ALA A 355 -5.29 -19.97 7.29
C ALA A 355 -5.18 -20.08 5.77
N ILE A 356 -6.32 -20.03 5.07
CA ILE A 356 -6.37 -20.00 3.61
C ILE A 356 -7.10 -18.75 3.18
N GLY A 357 -6.49 -17.97 2.29
CA GLY A 357 -7.13 -16.84 1.63
C GLY A 357 -7.51 -17.20 0.19
N ILE A 358 -8.57 -16.60 -0.31
CA ILE A 358 -8.90 -16.51 -1.72
C ILE A 358 -9.32 -15.09 -2.10
N SER A 359 -8.87 -14.58 -3.24
CA SER A 359 -9.39 -13.34 -3.83
C SER A 359 -9.72 -13.54 -5.30
N LYS A 360 -10.53 -12.63 -5.86
CA LYS A 360 -11.04 -12.73 -7.22
C LYS A 360 -10.96 -11.40 -7.95
N THR A 361 -10.50 -11.44 -9.20
CA THR A 361 -10.64 -10.31 -10.13
C THR A 361 -11.45 -10.67 -11.36
N VAL A 362 -12.11 -9.66 -11.93
CA VAL A 362 -12.81 -9.76 -13.20
C VAL A 362 -12.31 -8.68 -14.17
N MET A 363 -11.92 -9.09 -15.38
CA MET A 363 -11.57 -8.19 -16.47
C MET A 363 -12.53 -8.38 -17.64
N LEU A 364 -13.02 -7.27 -18.21
CA LEU A 364 -13.99 -7.25 -19.29
C LEU A 364 -13.37 -6.81 -20.62
N SER A 365 -13.72 -7.50 -21.70
CA SER A 365 -13.46 -7.09 -23.08
C SER A 365 -14.74 -7.29 -23.91
N GLY A 366 -15.61 -6.29 -23.89
CA GLY A 366 -16.97 -6.43 -24.42
C GLY A 366 -17.80 -7.37 -23.55
N SER A 367 -18.34 -8.43 -24.14
CA SER A 367 -19.07 -9.50 -23.44
C SER A 367 -18.16 -10.63 -22.93
N GLN A 368 -16.86 -10.59 -23.24
CA GLN A 368 -15.89 -11.54 -22.71
C GLN A 368 -15.49 -11.17 -21.28
N VAL A 369 -15.53 -12.16 -20.40
CA VAL A 369 -15.20 -12.05 -18.98
C VAL A 369 -14.02 -12.96 -18.67
N THR A 370 -12.89 -12.37 -18.27
CA THR A 370 -11.75 -13.10 -17.70
C THR A 370 -11.84 -13.04 -16.19
N MET A 371 -11.82 -14.21 -15.54
CA MET A 371 -11.83 -14.33 -14.08
C MET A 371 -10.50 -14.93 -13.62
N ASP A 372 -9.85 -14.26 -12.68
CA ASP A 372 -8.66 -14.78 -11.99
C ASP A 372 -9.01 -15.02 -10.51
N PHE A 373 -8.60 -16.17 -9.98
CA PHE A 373 -8.67 -16.53 -8.57
C PHE A 373 -7.26 -16.65 -8.02
N PHE A 374 -7.00 -16.02 -6.89
CA PHE A 374 -5.71 -16.05 -6.20
C PHE A 374 -5.91 -16.79 -4.88
N LEU A 375 -5.11 -17.80 -4.59
CA LEU A 375 -5.13 -18.53 -3.34
C LEU A 375 -3.80 -18.34 -2.64
N GLU A 376 -3.83 -18.24 -1.31
CA GLU A 376 -2.64 -18.14 -0.48
C GLU A 376 -2.84 -18.92 0.82
N ASN A 377 -1.81 -19.67 1.23
CA ASN A 377 -1.74 -20.26 2.56
C ASN A 377 -1.02 -19.29 3.50
N LEU A 378 -1.82 -18.49 4.21
CA LEU A 378 -1.37 -17.48 5.17
C LEU A 378 -1.04 -18.08 6.55
N GLY A 379 -1.42 -19.34 6.78
CA GLY A 379 -1.18 -20.03 8.04
C GLY A 379 0.24 -20.59 8.17
N ASN A 380 0.53 -21.19 9.32
CA ASN A 380 1.84 -21.77 9.62
C ASN A 380 1.93 -23.30 9.37
N ALA A 381 0.99 -23.86 8.62
CA ALA A 381 0.86 -25.30 8.39
C ALA A 381 0.46 -25.62 6.95
N ASP A 382 0.90 -26.78 6.44
CA ASP A 382 0.47 -27.28 5.14
C ASP A 382 -1.03 -27.58 5.13
N LEU A 383 -1.70 -27.14 4.07
CA LEU A 383 -3.13 -27.34 3.87
C LEU A 383 -3.40 -28.50 2.91
N THR A 384 -4.47 -29.24 3.18
CA THR A 384 -4.98 -30.33 2.36
C THR A 384 -6.49 -30.21 2.15
N GLY A 385 -7.00 -30.85 1.11
CA GLY A 385 -8.41 -30.83 0.77
C GLY A 385 -8.88 -29.47 0.26
N ILE A 386 -7.98 -28.72 -0.41
CA ILE A 386 -8.32 -27.45 -1.03
C ILE A 386 -9.49 -27.68 -1.97
N SER A 387 -10.60 -26.96 -1.75
CA SER A 387 -11.75 -27.04 -2.64
C SER A 387 -12.57 -25.77 -2.62
N PHE A 388 -13.07 -25.39 -3.79
CA PHE A 388 -14.06 -24.34 -3.99
C PHE A 388 -14.84 -24.58 -5.28
N SER A 389 -16.00 -23.93 -5.40
CA SER A 389 -16.87 -23.96 -6.57
C SER A 389 -17.29 -22.55 -6.98
N ASP A 390 -17.61 -22.39 -8.26
CA ASP A 390 -18.17 -21.17 -8.84
C ASP A 390 -19.38 -21.51 -9.71
N ASN A 391 -20.58 -21.15 -9.22
CA ASN A 391 -21.84 -21.40 -9.91
C ASN A 391 -22.21 -20.21 -10.80
N LEU A 392 -21.87 -20.31 -12.08
CA LEU A 392 -22.14 -19.28 -13.07
C LEU A 392 -23.61 -19.15 -13.42
N ASP A 393 -24.43 -20.19 -13.27
CA ASP A 393 -25.89 -20.06 -13.47
C ASP A 393 -26.52 -19.11 -12.44
N ALA A 394 -26.00 -19.11 -11.20
CA ALA A 394 -26.44 -18.20 -10.15
C ALA A 394 -25.97 -16.75 -10.38
N VAL A 395 -24.94 -16.55 -11.20
CA VAL A 395 -24.26 -15.26 -11.41
C VAL A 395 -24.69 -14.61 -12.72
N LEU A 396 -24.74 -15.38 -13.81
CA LEU A 396 -25.00 -14.91 -15.18
C LEU A 396 -26.37 -15.35 -15.72
N GLY A 397 -27.01 -16.32 -15.06
CA GLY A 397 -28.24 -16.96 -15.51
C GLY A 397 -27.96 -18.17 -16.39
N ALA A 398 -28.72 -19.25 -16.17
CA ALA A 398 -28.55 -20.51 -16.89
C ALA A 398 -28.75 -20.31 -18.41
N GLY A 399 -27.76 -20.71 -19.20
CA GLY A 399 -27.78 -20.62 -20.67
C GLY A 399 -27.30 -19.29 -21.26
N ASN A 400 -26.91 -18.33 -20.43
CA ASN A 400 -26.54 -16.97 -20.86
C ASN A 400 -25.03 -16.78 -21.06
N TYR A 401 -24.25 -17.86 -21.02
CA TYR A 401 -22.79 -17.81 -21.16
C TYR A 401 -22.25 -19.05 -21.87
N SER A 402 -21.03 -18.94 -22.36
CA SER A 402 -20.23 -20.06 -22.84
C SER A 402 -18.80 -19.96 -22.33
N ILE A 403 -18.23 -21.08 -21.89
CA ILE A 403 -16.83 -21.13 -21.43
C ILE A 403 -15.92 -21.18 -22.66
N LEU A 404 -15.08 -20.16 -22.81
CA LEU A 404 -14.08 -20.08 -23.89
C LEU A 404 -12.77 -20.78 -23.49
N THR A 405 -12.38 -20.63 -22.23
CA THR A 405 -11.20 -21.26 -21.63
C THR A 405 -11.59 -21.80 -20.25
N PHE A 406 -11.52 -23.12 -20.11
CA PHE A 406 -11.71 -23.82 -18.84
C PHE A 406 -10.69 -23.34 -17.79
N PRO A 407 -10.92 -23.58 -16.48
CA PRO A 407 -9.95 -23.22 -15.44
C PRO A 407 -8.54 -23.76 -15.75
N THR A 408 -7.55 -22.88 -15.70
CA THR A 408 -6.13 -23.18 -15.95
C THR A 408 -5.24 -22.44 -14.96
N PHE A 409 -4.07 -22.99 -14.63
CA PHE A 409 -3.10 -22.29 -13.79
C PHE A 409 -2.35 -21.20 -14.55
N ILE A 410 -2.23 -20.04 -13.90
CA ILE A 410 -1.26 -18.99 -14.22
C ILE A 410 -0.04 -19.12 -13.31
N ASP A 411 -0.29 -19.48 -12.04
CA ASP A 411 0.70 -19.88 -11.05
C ASP A 411 0.27 -21.23 -10.45
N ASP A 412 1.14 -22.24 -10.58
CA ASP A 412 0.85 -23.64 -10.27
C ASP A 412 1.73 -24.13 -9.11
N PRO A 413 1.17 -24.38 -7.92
CA PRO A 413 1.92 -24.96 -6.80
C PRO A 413 2.29 -26.44 -7.04
N GLY A 414 1.77 -27.07 -8.10
CA GLY A 414 2.04 -28.46 -8.50
C GLY A 414 1.20 -29.50 -7.75
N THR A 415 0.41 -29.08 -6.77
CA THR A 415 -0.36 -29.96 -5.87
C THR A 415 -1.85 -29.69 -5.82
N ILE A 416 -2.37 -28.71 -6.58
CA ILE A 416 -3.81 -28.46 -6.73
C ILE A 416 -4.30 -29.11 -8.02
N PHE A 417 -5.45 -29.80 -7.96
CA PHE A 417 -6.04 -30.49 -9.10
C PHE A 417 -7.28 -29.74 -9.61
N LEU A 418 -7.20 -29.18 -10.82
CA LEU A 418 -8.33 -28.49 -11.45
C LEU A 418 -9.33 -29.49 -12.06
N ASN A 419 -10.61 -29.18 -11.90
CA ASN A 419 -11.68 -29.98 -12.46
C ASN A 419 -11.82 -29.73 -13.97
N SER A 420 -11.40 -30.71 -14.78
CA SER A 420 -11.54 -30.66 -16.24
C SER A 420 -12.99 -30.74 -16.75
N GLY A 421 -13.94 -31.10 -15.89
CA GLY A 421 -15.37 -31.20 -16.18
C GLY A 421 -16.18 -29.95 -15.83
N TYR A 422 -15.54 -28.90 -15.29
CA TYR A 422 -16.21 -27.66 -14.91
C TYR A 422 -17.03 -27.06 -16.08
N ASP A 423 -18.33 -26.87 -15.86
CA ASP A 423 -19.24 -26.24 -16.83
C ASP A 423 -19.97 -25.00 -16.26
N GLY A 424 -19.73 -24.66 -15.00
CA GLY A 424 -20.34 -23.52 -14.32
C GLY A 424 -21.82 -23.69 -13.97
N SER A 425 -22.43 -24.84 -14.32
CA SER A 425 -23.85 -25.13 -14.17
C SER A 425 -24.04 -26.45 -13.40
N GLY A 426 -23.98 -27.59 -14.10
CA GLY A 426 -24.15 -28.92 -13.51
C GLY A 426 -22.93 -29.38 -12.72
N ASP A 427 -21.73 -28.95 -13.16
CA ASP A 427 -20.46 -29.12 -12.48
C ASP A 427 -19.83 -27.76 -12.21
N THR A 428 -19.91 -27.34 -10.95
CA THR A 428 -19.46 -26.02 -10.48
C THR A 428 -18.13 -26.05 -9.74
N ALA A 429 -17.56 -27.23 -9.48
CA ALA A 429 -16.30 -27.34 -8.75
C ALA A 429 -15.14 -26.87 -9.64
N ILE A 430 -14.32 -25.92 -9.16
CA ILE A 430 -13.10 -25.49 -9.86
C ILE A 430 -11.93 -26.41 -9.51
N VAL A 431 -11.85 -26.82 -8.24
CA VAL A 431 -10.83 -27.74 -7.72
C VAL A 431 -11.48 -29.05 -7.31
N GLY A 432 -11.04 -30.16 -7.93
CA GLY A 432 -11.60 -31.50 -7.75
C GLY A 432 -11.64 -32.31 -9.05
N SER A 433 -12.42 -33.39 -9.04
CA SER A 433 -12.56 -34.34 -10.16
C SER A 433 -13.87 -34.14 -10.93
N PRO A 434 -13.93 -34.45 -12.24
CA PRO A 434 -15.14 -34.30 -13.05
C PRO A 434 -16.34 -35.08 -12.48
N GLY A 435 -17.46 -34.38 -12.24
CA GLY A 435 -18.66 -34.96 -11.65
C GLY A 435 -18.52 -35.43 -10.19
N GLY A 436 -17.36 -35.21 -9.57
CA GLY A 436 -17.13 -35.32 -8.14
C GLY A 436 -17.66 -34.08 -7.43
N GLY A 437 -18.07 -34.21 -6.17
CA GLY A 437 -18.33 -33.02 -5.36
C GLY A 437 -17.05 -32.18 -5.21
N SER A 438 -17.18 -30.96 -4.68
CA SER A 438 -16.06 -30.11 -4.26
C SER A 438 -15.35 -30.73 -3.04
N ASP A 439 -14.68 -31.87 -3.22
CA ASP A 439 -13.94 -32.61 -2.18
C ASP A 439 -12.42 -32.50 -2.31
N GLY A 440 -11.97 -31.73 -3.31
CA GLY A 440 -10.57 -31.40 -3.55
C GLY A 440 -9.71 -32.54 -4.09
N ARG A 441 -10.31 -33.64 -4.59
CA ARG A 441 -9.56 -34.80 -5.11
C ARG A 441 -9.57 -34.93 -6.63
N ASP A 442 -8.47 -35.43 -7.20
CA ASP A 442 -8.41 -35.82 -8.62
C ASP A 442 -9.11 -37.16 -8.91
N GLU A 443 -9.11 -37.59 -10.18
CA GLU A 443 -9.74 -38.85 -10.61
C GLU A 443 -9.07 -40.10 -10.01
N GLU A 444 -7.80 -40.00 -9.65
CA GLU A 444 -7.02 -41.04 -8.97
C GLU A 444 -7.20 -41.04 -7.44
N GLY A 445 -7.86 -40.02 -6.88
CA GLY A 445 -8.14 -39.86 -5.45
C GLY A 445 -7.04 -39.15 -4.65
N ASN A 446 -6.06 -38.55 -5.32
CA ASN A 446 -5.06 -37.67 -4.71
C ASN A 446 -5.74 -36.37 -4.27
N ILE A 447 -5.32 -35.83 -3.12
CA ILE A 447 -5.95 -34.68 -2.49
C ILE A 447 -5.15 -33.40 -2.80
N SER A 448 -5.85 -32.33 -3.14
CA SER A 448 -5.22 -31.03 -3.40
C SER A 448 -4.58 -30.49 -2.12
N THR A 449 -3.34 -30.00 -2.21
CA THR A 449 -2.62 -29.39 -1.09
C THR A 449 -2.05 -28.03 -1.46
N LEU A 450 -1.72 -27.22 -0.46
CA LEU A 450 -0.99 -25.95 -0.59
C LEU A 450 -0.04 -25.84 0.60
N ALA A 451 1.27 -25.75 0.36
CA ALA A 451 2.25 -25.71 1.46
C ALA A 451 2.21 -24.35 2.19
N MET A 452 2.79 -24.30 3.38
CA MET A 452 2.91 -23.04 4.14
C MET A 452 3.58 -21.93 3.30
N GLY A 453 2.90 -20.79 3.14
CA GLY A 453 3.39 -19.65 2.36
C GLY A 453 3.35 -19.80 0.83
N ASP A 454 2.80 -20.90 0.30
CA ASP A 454 2.61 -21.06 -1.15
C ASP A 454 1.37 -20.31 -1.66
N THR A 455 1.45 -19.87 -2.92
CA THR A 455 0.35 -19.24 -3.67
C THR A 455 -0.11 -20.09 -4.84
N ALA A 456 -1.31 -19.80 -5.35
CA ALA A 456 -1.78 -20.31 -6.63
C ALA A 456 -2.62 -19.25 -7.35
N GLN A 457 -2.54 -19.21 -8.69
CA GLN A 457 -3.41 -18.38 -9.52
C GLN A 457 -4.11 -19.22 -10.58
N ILE A 458 -5.43 -19.15 -10.62
CA ILE A 458 -6.27 -19.88 -11.57
C ILE A 458 -7.03 -18.88 -12.45
N ARG A 459 -7.03 -19.09 -13.76
CA ARG A 459 -7.76 -18.27 -14.73
C ARG A 459 -8.81 -19.08 -15.49
N MET A 460 -9.98 -18.47 -15.69
CA MET A 460 -10.95 -18.90 -16.69
C MET A 460 -11.43 -17.73 -17.55
N VAL A 461 -11.90 -18.04 -18.76
CA VAL A 461 -12.44 -17.04 -19.70
C VAL A 461 -13.79 -17.55 -20.22
N LEU A 462 -14.80 -16.70 -20.15
CA LEU A 462 -16.14 -16.98 -20.67
C LEU A 462 -16.65 -15.82 -21.54
N GLU A 463 -17.65 -16.12 -22.36
CA GLU A 463 -18.42 -15.15 -23.13
C GLU A 463 -19.83 -15.09 -22.57
N VAL A 464 -20.32 -13.90 -22.22
CA VAL A 464 -21.73 -13.68 -21.86
C VAL A 464 -22.53 -13.46 -23.14
N THR A 465 -23.36 -14.43 -23.49
CA THR A 465 -24.14 -14.43 -24.73
C THR A 465 -25.45 -13.67 -24.61
N GLU A 466 -25.99 -13.54 -23.39
CA GLU A 466 -27.22 -12.80 -23.14
C GLU A 466 -27.15 -12.09 -21.77
N LEU A 467 -27.55 -10.81 -21.72
CA LEU A 467 -27.61 -10.09 -20.46
C LEU A 467 -28.85 -10.52 -19.66
N ALA A 468 -28.68 -10.71 -18.36
CA ALA A 468 -29.77 -11.05 -17.44
C ALA A 468 -29.84 -10.06 -16.28
N ASP A 469 -31.04 -9.90 -15.73
CA ASP A 469 -31.25 -9.18 -14.47
C ASP A 469 -31.55 -10.21 -13.37
N LEU A 470 -30.58 -10.39 -12.47
CA LEU A 470 -30.68 -11.26 -11.30
C LEU A 470 -30.91 -10.47 -10.00
N GLY A 471 -31.47 -9.25 -10.11
CA GLY A 471 -31.87 -8.41 -8.99
C GLY A 471 -30.98 -7.19 -8.75
N SER A 472 -29.88 -7.05 -9.50
CA SER A 472 -28.98 -5.87 -9.46
C SER A 472 -29.14 -4.94 -10.67
N GLY A 473 -30.05 -5.27 -11.60
CA GLY A 473 -30.20 -4.60 -12.88
C GLY A 473 -29.60 -5.42 -14.03
N LEU A 474 -30.13 -5.20 -15.25
CA LEU A 474 -29.71 -5.91 -16.45
C LEU A 474 -28.21 -5.71 -16.73
N GLY A 475 -27.44 -6.81 -16.76
CA GLY A 475 -26.00 -6.79 -17.05
C GLY A 475 -25.12 -6.41 -15.85
N VAL A 476 -25.69 -6.30 -14.64
CA VAL A 476 -24.97 -6.03 -13.39
C VAL A 476 -24.87 -7.32 -12.59
N TYR A 477 -23.64 -7.77 -12.33
CA TYR A 477 -23.35 -9.07 -11.74
C TYR A 477 -22.46 -8.93 -10.50
N GLN A 478 -22.64 -9.85 -9.57
CA GLN A 478 -21.77 -10.03 -8.41
C GLN A 478 -21.41 -11.51 -8.32
N ASN A 479 -20.13 -11.79 -8.09
CA ASN A 479 -19.65 -13.15 -7.94
C ASN A 479 -18.78 -13.25 -6.69
N GLN A 480 -19.00 -14.31 -5.92
CA GLN A 480 -18.20 -14.64 -4.76
C GLN A 480 -18.07 -16.16 -4.68
N VAL A 481 -16.87 -16.64 -4.40
CA VAL A 481 -16.60 -18.05 -4.16
C VAL A 481 -16.22 -18.27 -2.70
N LYS A 482 -16.28 -19.52 -2.26
CA LYS A 482 -15.81 -19.91 -0.92
C LYS A 482 -14.81 -21.04 -1.04
N VAL A 483 -13.59 -20.83 -0.54
CA VAL A 483 -12.58 -21.88 -0.42
C VAL A 483 -12.64 -22.55 0.95
N THR A 484 -12.34 -23.84 0.98
CA THR A 484 -12.19 -24.62 2.20
C THR A 484 -10.93 -25.47 2.12
N ALA A 485 -10.29 -25.69 3.27
CA ALA A 485 -9.15 -26.57 3.43
C ALA A 485 -9.08 -27.13 4.85
N MET A 486 -8.12 -28.01 5.10
CA MET A 486 -7.83 -28.60 6.39
C MET A 486 -6.32 -28.71 6.62
N SER A 487 -5.84 -28.51 7.84
CA SER A 487 -4.45 -28.76 8.18
C SER A 487 -4.15 -30.26 8.40
N MET A 488 -2.89 -30.64 8.58
CA MET A 488 -2.54 -32.03 8.90
C MET A 488 -3.03 -32.46 10.30
N ALA A 489 -3.14 -31.52 11.25
CA ALA A 489 -3.76 -31.78 12.55
C ALA A 489 -5.28 -31.96 12.48
N GLY A 490 -5.92 -31.61 11.35
CA GLY A 490 -7.35 -31.78 11.10
C GLY A 490 -8.18 -30.53 11.33
N ASP A 491 -7.56 -29.37 11.55
CA ASP A 491 -8.25 -28.10 11.74
C ASP A 491 -8.78 -27.59 10.39
N SER A 492 -10.07 -27.27 10.34
CA SER A 492 -10.74 -26.85 9.10
C SER A 492 -10.71 -25.33 8.99
N VAL A 493 -10.35 -24.84 7.82
CA VAL A 493 -10.30 -23.41 7.48
C VAL A 493 -11.12 -23.12 6.25
N SER A 494 -11.58 -21.89 6.12
CA SER A 494 -12.33 -21.45 4.95
C SER A 494 -12.30 -19.95 4.83
N ASP A 495 -12.52 -19.47 3.62
CA ASP A 495 -12.54 -18.05 3.29
C ASP A 495 -13.49 -17.77 2.12
N PHE A 496 -14.15 -16.61 2.12
CA PHE A 496 -14.89 -16.15 0.94
C PHE A 496 -14.03 -15.17 0.16
N SER A 497 -14.13 -15.23 -1.17
CA SER A 497 -13.30 -14.36 -2.00
C SER A 497 -13.57 -12.89 -1.76
N ASP A 498 -12.49 -12.13 -1.63
CA ASP A 498 -12.48 -10.68 -1.69
C ASP A 498 -12.35 -10.16 -3.14
N ASP A 499 -12.78 -8.91 -3.36
CA ASP A 499 -12.63 -8.23 -4.64
C ASP A 499 -11.23 -7.66 -4.80
N GLY A 500 -10.44 -8.25 -5.70
CA GLY A 500 -9.05 -7.87 -5.87
C GLY A 500 -8.15 -9.07 -6.14
N SER A 501 -6.85 -8.81 -6.15
CA SER A 501 -5.82 -9.84 -6.39
C SER A 501 -5.11 -10.31 -5.13
N ASP A 502 -5.42 -9.70 -3.98
CA ASP A 502 -4.75 -9.94 -2.71
C ASP A 502 -5.74 -10.66 -1.77
N PRO A 503 -5.48 -11.92 -1.38
CA PRO A 503 -6.33 -12.64 -0.43
C PRO A 503 -6.30 -12.11 1.02
N ASP A 504 -5.32 -11.29 1.41
CA ASP A 504 -5.24 -10.63 2.72
C ASP A 504 -4.79 -9.16 2.52
N PRO A 505 -5.68 -8.28 2.03
CA PRO A 505 -5.33 -6.91 1.68
C PRO A 505 -4.71 -6.09 2.82
N ASN A 506 -4.99 -6.43 4.08
CA ASN A 506 -4.44 -5.72 5.24
C ASN A 506 -3.18 -6.38 5.84
N GLY A 507 -2.87 -7.61 5.45
CA GLY A 507 -1.64 -8.33 5.79
C GLY A 507 -1.56 -8.79 7.25
N ASN A 508 -2.70 -9.04 7.90
CA ASN A 508 -2.74 -9.47 9.31
C ASN A 508 -2.78 -11.00 9.49
N GLY A 509 -2.79 -11.77 8.40
CA GLY A 509 -2.84 -13.24 8.41
C GLY A 509 -4.25 -13.83 8.60
N ASN A 510 -5.30 -13.00 8.63
CA ASN A 510 -6.68 -13.41 8.85
C ASN A 510 -7.59 -13.02 7.66
N PRO A 511 -7.59 -13.81 6.57
CA PRO A 511 -8.30 -13.44 5.33
C PRO A 511 -9.83 -13.49 5.47
N ASN A 512 -10.35 -14.32 6.38
CA ASN A 512 -11.79 -14.50 6.54
C ASN A 512 -12.38 -13.55 7.59
N GLU A 513 -12.23 -12.25 7.36
CA GLU A 513 -12.74 -11.21 8.25
C GLU A 513 -13.60 -10.13 7.59
N SER A 514 -14.23 -9.31 8.45
CA SER A 514 -15.13 -8.25 7.97
C SER A 514 -14.33 -7.18 7.23
N GLY A 515 -14.61 -7.03 5.94
CA GLY A 515 -13.92 -6.08 5.06
C GLY A 515 -12.98 -6.75 4.05
N GLU A 516 -12.85 -8.07 4.11
CA GLU A 516 -12.01 -8.90 3.21
C GLU A 516 -12.81 -10.07 2.63
N ASN A 517 -14.12 -9.92 2.52
CA ASN A 517 -15.04 -10.92 1.97
C ASN A 517 -16.05 -10.21 1.04
N ASP A 518 -15.58 -9.27 0.22
CA ASP A 518 -16.42 -8.49 -0.68
C ASP A 518 -16.63 -9.22 -2.02
N PRO A 519 -17.89 -9.42 -2.48
CA PRO A 519 -18.13 -9.99 -3.80
C PRO A 519 -17.56 -9.14 -4.93
N THR A 520 -16.88 -9.77 -5.89
CA THR A 520 -16.41 -9.10 -7.11
C THR A 520 -17.60 -8.70 -7.99
N GLY A 521 -17.83 -7.39 -8.09
CA GLY A 521 -18.86 -6.80 -8.93
C GLY A 521 -18.35 -6.45 -10.32
N PHE A 522 -19.12 -6.76 -11.37
CA PHE A 522 -18.82 -6.33 -12.74
C PHE A 522 -20.08 -5.98 -13.52
N THR A 523 -19.94 -5.15 -14.55
CA THR A 523 -21.07 -4.68 -15.37
C THR A 523 -20.72 -4.79 -16.85
N ILE A 524 -21.56 -5.50 -17.59
CA ILE A 524 -21.49 -5.55 -19.06
C ILE A 524 -22.44 -4.50 -19.61
N GLY A 525 -21.90 -3.55 -20.36
CA GLY A 525 -22.67 -2.44 -20.93
C GLY A 525 -23.69 -2.90 -21.96
N GLN A 526 -24.83 -2.20 -22.01
CA GLN A 526 -25.83 -2.40 -23.06
C GLN A 526 -25.38 -1.73 -24.36
N ASN A 527 -25.50 -2.44 -25.46
CA ASN A 527 -25.21 -2.02 -26.82
C ASN A 527 -26.37 -2.43 -27.73
N PRO A 528 -27.51 -1.71 -27.71
CA PRO A 528 -28.60 -1.95 -28.64
C PRO A 528 -28.16 -1.57 -30.07
N VAL A 529 -28.38 -2.46 -31.04
CA VAL A 529 -28.11 -2.19 -32.47
C VAL A 529 -29.16 -2.93 -33.29
N ILE A 530 -29.86 -2.21 -34.16
CA ILE A 530 -30.79 -2.79 -35.16
C ILE A 530 -30.15 -2.61 -36.53
N GLY A 531 -30.19 -3.64 -37.37
CA GLY A 531 -29.89 -3.55 -38.79
C GLY A 531 -31.14 -3.83 -39.63
N VAL A 532 -31.20 -3.30 -40.85
CA VAL A 532 -32.18 -3.68 -41.87
C VAL A 532 -31.56 -3.83 -43.26
N ALA A 533 -31.99 -4.85 -44.01
CA ALA A 533 -31.73 -4.99 -45.44
C ALA A 533 -33.04 -5.12 -46.22
N LYS A 534 -33.01 -4.74 -47.50
CA LYS A 534 -34.17 -4.78 -48.41
C LYS A 534 -33.83 -5.48 -49.71
N LYS A 535 -34.65 -6.45 -50.07
CA LYS A 535 -34.61 -7.16 -51.35
C LYS A 535 -35.89 -6.91 -52.15
N VAL A 536 -35.73 -6.64 -53.44
CA VAL A 536 -36.85 -6.50 -54.37
C VAL A 536 -36.75 -7.55 -55.47
N GLU A 537 -37.82 -8.31 -55.65
CA GLU A 537 -37.95 -9.32 -56.71
C GLU A 537 -39.02 -8.90 -57.71
N VAL A 538 -38.66 -8.84 -59.00
CA VAL A 538 -39.57 -8.48 -60.09
C VAL A 538 -39.95 -9.74 -60.86
N PHE A 539 -41.25 -9.95 -61.05
CA PHE A 539 -41.81 -11.12 -61.71
C PHE A 539 -42.56 -10.74 -63.00
N ASP A 540 -43.12 -11.75 -63.68
CA ASP A 540 -44.00 -11.52 -64.82
C ASP A 540 -45.28 -10.74 -64.44
N GLN A 541 -45.94 -10.25 -65.47
CA GLN A 541 -47.20 -9.55 -65.34
C GLN A 541 -48.29 -10.47 -64.76
N ALA A 542 -49.02 -9.98 -63.76
CA ALA A 542 -50.09 -10.70 -63.09
C ALA A 542 -51.37 -9.86 -63.05
N THR A 543 -52.50 -10.53 -62.81
CA THR A 543 -53.79 -9.87 -62.58
C THR A 543 -54.31 -10.27 -61.21
N ALA A 544 -54.63 -9.30 -60.36
CA ALA A 544 -55.10 -9.54 -59.01
C ALA A 544 -56.10 -8.50 -58.55
N SER A 545 -56.79 -8.82 -57.46
CA SER A 545 -57.50 -7.84 -56.64
C SER A 545 -56.45 -7.09 -55.81
N ILE A 546 -56.40 -5.77 -55.90
CA ILE A 546 -55.38 -4.95 -55.26
C ILE A 546 -56.00 -3.83 -54.41
N ASP A 547 -55.20 -3.27 -53.51
CA ASP A 547 -55.46 -2.00 -52.83
C ASP A 547 -54.52 -0.92 -53.39
N VAL A 548 -55.10 0.16 -53.93
CA VAL A 548 -54.36 1.31 -54.46
C VAL A 548 -54.69 2.52 -53.59
N GLY A 549 -53.85 2.80 -52.60
CA GLY A 549 -54.02 3.92 -51.68
C GLY A 549 -55.36 3.89 -50.92
N GLY A 550 -55.79 2.71 -50.45
CA GLY A 550 -57.07 2.48 -49.76
C GLY A 550 -58.26 2.23 -50.71
N VAL A 551 -58.05 2.25 -52.03
CA VAL A 551 -59.09 1.96 -53.02
C VAL A 551 -58.95 0.55 -53.59
N HIS A 552 -59.97 -0.24 -53.27
CA HIS A 552 -60.14 -1.60 -53.72
C HIS A 552 -60.54 -1.73 -55.20
N GLN A 553 -59.64 -2.27 -56.02
CA GLN A 553 -59.92 -2.50 -57.45
C GLN A 553 -59.28 -3.79 -57.97
N GLY A 554 -59.53 -4.11 -59.24
CA GLY A 554 -58.76 -5.11 -59.98
C GLY A 554 -57.67 -4.42 -60.77
N GLY A 555 -56.49 -5.02 -60.86
CA GLY A 555 -55.36 -4.48 -61.60
C GLY A 555 -54.61 -5.56 -62.36
N THR A 556 -54.04 -5.17 -63.50
CA THR A 556 -53.06 -5.96 -64.24
C THR A 556 -51.77 -5.15 -64.30
N GLY A 557 -50.67 -5.74 -63.87
CA GLY A 557 -49.39 -5.04 -63.73
C GLY A 557 -48.24 -6.00 -63.49
N ILE A 558 -47.01 -5.48 -63.44
CA ILE A 558 -45.83 -6.28 -63.10
C ILE A 558 -45.88 -6.60 -61.60
N ARG A 559 -45.76 -7.88 -61.25
CA ARG A 559 -45.73 -8.31 -59.86
C ARG A 559 -44.35 -8.06 -59.26
N VAL A 560 -44.33 -7.44 -58.10
CA VAL A 560 -43.11 -7.15 -57.33
C VAL A 560 -43.29 -7.70 -55.93
N ALA A 561 -42.28 -8.39 -55.42
CA ALA A 561 -42.18 -8.69 -53.99
C ALA A 561 -41.11 -7.83 -53.36
N ILE A 562 -41.40 -7.29 -52.18
CA ILE A 562 -40.44 -6.57 -51.34
C ILE A 562 -40.27 -7.40 -50.07
N THR A 563 -39.04 -7.73 -49.74
CA THR A 563 -38.66 -8.41 -48.50
C THR A 563 -37.73 -7.51 -47.69
N TRP A 564 -38.01 -7.36 -46.40
CA TRP A 564 -37.15 -6.69 -45.43
C TRP A 564 -36.59 -7.72 -44.45
N TYR A 565 -35.31 -7.62 -44.17
CA TYR A 565 -34.61 -8.45 -43.19
C TYR A 565 -34.17 -7.52 -42.07
N LEU A 566 -34.63 -7.77 -40.84
CA LEU A 566 -34.21 -7.03 -39.66
C LEU A 566 -33.35 -7.94 -38.81
N GLU A 567 -32.28 -7.40 -38.22
CA GLU A 567 -31.41 -8.15 -37.31
C GLU A 567 -31.08 -7.31 -36.08
N ASN A 568 -31.18 -7.92 -34.90
CA ASN A 568 -30.67 -7.30 -33.68
C ASN A 568 -29.19 -7.68 -33.51
N LEU A 569 -28.30 -6.80 -33.98
CA LEU A 569 -26.84 -6.95 -33.88
C LEU A 569 -26.32 -6.54 -32.49
N GLY A 570 -27.20 -6.05 -31.61
CA GLY A 570 -26.87 -5.65 -30.26
C GLY A 570 -26.85 -6.78 -29.24
N ASN A 571 -26.49 -6.46 -28.00
CA ASN A 571 -26.44 -7.42 -26.88
C ASN A 571 -27.64 -7.31 -25.91
N VAL A 572 -28.71 -6.61 -26.31
CA VAL A 572 -29.95 -6.45 -25.53
C VAL A 572 -31.18 -6.63 -26.40
N GLU A 573 -32.28 -7.10 -25.82
CA GLU A 573 -33.56 -7.18 -26.53
C GLU A 573 -34.02 -5.78 -26.99
N LEU A 574 -34.41 -5.70 -28.26
CA LEU A 574 -35.01 -4.51 -28.84
C LEU A 574 -36.53 -4.60 -28.76
N THR A 575 -37.16 -3.48 -28.45
CA THR A 575 -38.61 -3.32 -28.35
C THR A 575 -39.08 -2.16 -29.21
N ASN A 576 -40.41 -1.95 -29.33
CA ASN A 576 -41.00 -0.85 -30.10
C ASN A 576 -40.43 -0.72 -31.51
N ILE A 577 -40.22 -1.87 -32.18
CA ILE A 577 -39.66 -1.90 -33.53
C ILE A 577 -40.68 -1.31 -34.50
N VAL A 578 -40.27 -0.27 -35.21
CA VAL A 578 -41.05 0.44 -36.23
C VAL A 578 -40.32 0.33 -37.56
N LEU A 579 -41.04 -0.12 -38.58
CA LEU A 579 -40.60 -0.18 -39.96
C LEU A 579 -41.70 0.44 -40.82
N ALA A 580 -41.37 1.49 -41.58
CA ALA A 580 -42.34 2.18 -42.42
C ALA A 580 -41.75 2.47 -43.80
N ASP A 581 -42.41 2.02 -44.87
CA ASP A 581 -41.92 2.10 -46.25
C ASP A 581 -42.94 2.86 -47.12
N ASP A 582 -42.56 4.07 -47.55
CA ASP A 582 -43.38 4.92 -48.42
C ASP A 582 -43.05 4.63 -49.89
N LEU A 583 -44.02 4.01 -50.57
CA LEU A 583 -43.90 3.58 -51.95
C LEU A 583 -44.44 4.61 -52.95
N ASP A 584 -45.11 5.67 -52.49
CA ASP A 584 -45.60 6.74 -53.37
C ASP A 584 -44.45 7.49 -54.07
N PRO A 585 -43.34 7.84 -53.40
CA PRO A 585 -42.13 8.37 -54.05
C PRO A 585 -41.45 7.36 -55.00
N VAL A 586 -41.58 6.06 -54.72
CA VAL A 586 -40.92 5.00 -55.49
C VAL A 586 -41.64 4.75 -56.81
N PHE A 587 -42.95 4.57 -56.81
CA PHE A 587 -43.72 4.20 -58.01
C PHE A 587 -44.60 5.34 -58.56
N GLY A 588 -44.81 6.39 -57.78
CA GLY A 588 -45.78 7.44 -58.02
C GLY A 588 -47.19 7.03 -57.56
N ALA A 589 -47.84 7.91 -56.80
CA ALA A 589 -49.17 7.66 -56.24
C ALA A 589 -50.19 7.18 -57.30
N GLY A 590 -50.85 6.06 -56.99
CA GLY A 590 -51.85 5.44 -57.86
C GLY A 590 -51.30 4.52 -58.97
N ASN A 591 -49.98 4.39 -59.11
CA ASN A 591 -49.35 3.55 -60.15
C ASN A 591 -49.01 2.14 -59.68
N TYR A 592 -49.30 1.80 -58.43
CA TYR A 592 -49.10 0.47 -57.86
C TYR A 592 -50.25 0.14 -56.91
N GLY A 593 -50.35 -1.12 -56.49
CA GLY A 593 -51.20 -1.52 -55.39
C GLY A 593 -50.82 -2.86 -54.77
N THR A 594 -50.95 -2.99 -53.46
CA THR A 594 -50.67 -4.25 -52.75
C THR A 594 -51.72 -5.30 -53.09
N ILE A 595 -51.30 -6.56 -53.19
CA ILE A 595 -52.19 -7.65 -53.58
C ILE A 595 -53.10 -8.04 -52.41
N ARG A 596 -54.42 -7.94 -52.60
CA ARG A 596 -55.37 -8.31 -51.56
C ARG A 596 -55.39 -9.81 -51.31
N ASN A 597 -55.53 -10.18 -50.03
CA ASN A 597 -55.43 -11.54 -49.50
C ASN A 597 -54.04 -12.17 -49.62
N VAL A 598 -53.03 -11.40 -50.03
CA VAL A 598 -51.62 -11.71 -49.87
C VAL A 598 -51.10 -10.70 -48.85
N PHE A 599 -51.44 -10.95 -47.59
CA PHE A 599 -51.04 -10.08 -46.49
C PHE A 599 -49.52 -10.14 -46.28
N PRO A 600 -48.90 -9.08 -45.76
CA PRO A 600 -47.53 -9.15 -45.32
C PRO A 600 -47.34 -10.31 -44.34
N THR A 601 -46.26 -11.07 -44.52
CA THR A 601 -45.90 -12.20 -43.65
C THR A 601 -44.59 -11.90 -42.94
N ALA A 602 -44.47 -12.29 -41.67
CA ALA A 602 -43.20 -12.26 -40.93
C ALA A 602 -42.80 -13.65 -40.47
N THR A 603 -41.50 -13.93 -40.49
CA THR A 603 -40.87 -15.06 -39.81
C THR A 603 -39.71 -14.56 -38.96
N VAL A 604 -39.65 -15.00 -37.70
CA VAL A 604 -38.59 -14.62 -36.75
C VAL A 604 -37.77 -15.86 -36.39
N SER A 605 -36.44 -15.76 -36.44
CA SER A 605 -35.49 -16.76 -35.96
C SER A 605 -34.60 -16.15 -34.86
N GLY A 606 -34.31 -16.88 -33.79
CA GLY A 606 -33.43 -16.42 -32.70
C GLY A 606 -34.14 -15.79 -31.49
N GLY A 607 -35.43 -15.47 -31.59
CA GLY A 607 -36.25 -14.95 -30.47
C GLY A 607 -36.93 -13.62 -30.78
N GLY A 608 -38.05 -13.34 -30.11
CA GLY A 608 -38.84 -12.11 -30.31
C GLY A 608 -40.20 -12.33 -30.98
N SER A 609 -40.89 -11.22 -31.28
CA SER A 609 -42.23 -11.20 -31.84
C SER A 609 -42.42 -10.01 -32.77
N ILE A 610 -42.57 -10.27 -34.07
CA ILE A 610 -42.87 -9.28 -35.09
C ILE A 610 -44.24 -9.57 -35.69
N THR A 611 -45.12 -8.56 -35.72
CA THR A 611 -46.46 -8.67 -36.32
C THR A 611 -46.59 -7.69 -37.48
N PRO A 612 -46.71 -8.15 -38.74
CA PRO A 612 -46.92 -7.26 -39.88
C PRO A 612 -48.29 -6.54 -39.83
N ASP A 613 -48.36 -5.32 -40.34
CA ASP A 613 -49.64 -4.66 -40.58
C ASP A 613 -50.30 -5.20 -41.85
N VAL A 614 -51.46 -5.83 -41.67
CA VAL A 614 -52.25 -6.37 -42.77
C VAL A 614 -52.87 -5.29 -43.68
N ASN A 615 -52.90 -4.04 -43.22
CA ASN A 615 -53.42 -2.89 -43.97
C ASN A 615 -52.34 -2.10 -44.70
N TYR A 616 -51.06 -2.44 -44.50
CA TYR A 616 -49.95 -1.81 -45.20
C TYR A 616 -50.22 -1.77 -46.71
N ASN A 617 -50.23 -0.56 -47.26
CA ASN A 617 -50.36 -0.34 -48.70
C ASN A 617 -49.30 0.60 -49.27
N GLY A 618 -48.36 1.04 -48.44
CA GLY A 618 -47.23 1.89 -48.79
C GLY A 618 -47.63 3.26 -49.32
N SER A 619 -48.88 3.71 -49.12
CA SER A 619 -49.37 5.04 -49.52
C SER A 619 -50.10 5.72 -48.35
N VAL A 620 -51.36 5.35 -48.09
CA VAL A 620 -52.11 5.92 -46.95
C VAL A 620 -51.74 5.26 -45.62
N ASP A 621 -51.25 4.03 -45.69
CA ASP A 621 -50.71 3.27 -44.58
C ASP A 621 -49.29 2.84 -44.90
N LEU A 622 -48.33 3.44 -44.20
CA LEU A 622 -46.89 3.29 -44.43
C LEU A 622 -46.26 2.26 -43.49
N ASP A 623 -46.93 1.95 -42.38
CA ASP A 623 -46.39 1.09 -41.34
C ASP A 623 -46.41 -0.36 -41.83
N VAL A 624 -45.23 -0.96 -41.95
CA VAL A 624 -45.08 -2.37 -42.35
C VAL A 624 -45.40 -3.29 -41.17
N LEU A 625 -45.23 -2.80 -39.94
CA LEU A 625 -45.35 -3.54 -38.69
C LEU A 625 -46.37 -2.90 -37.74
N LEU A 626 -47.06 -3.74 -36.95
CA LEU A 626 -47.83 -3.32 -35.78
C LEU A 626 -46.94 -3.27 -34.53
N VAL A 627 -47.06 -2.19 -33.75
CA VAL A 627 -46.29 -1.96 -32.52
C VAL A 627 -47.07 -2.47 -31.29
N PRO A 628 -46.40 -3.05 -30.26
CA PRO A 628 -44.96 -3.23 -30.12
C PRO A 628 -44.45 -4.59 -30.62
N GLY A 629 -43.45 -4.56 -31.49
CA GLY A 629 -42.64 -5.73 -31.84
C GLY A 629 -41.36 -5.84 -30.99
N THR A 630 -40.84 -7.05 -30.82
CA THR A 630 -39.56 -7.31 -30.13
C THR A 630 -38.63 -8.19 -30.95
N LEU A 631 -37.32 -8.04 -30.75
CA LEU A 631 -36.28 -8.86 -31.38
C LEU A 631 -35.15 -9.10 -30.36
N SER A 632 -34.93 -10.35 -29.97
CA SER A 632 -33.89 -10.74 -29.00
C SER A 632 -32.49 -10.58 -29.63
N PRO A 633 -31.40 -10.48 -28.84
CA PRO A 633 -30.03 -10.40 -29.37
C PRO A 633 -29.73 -11.51 -30.41
N GLY A 634 -29.16 -11.15 -31.55
CA GLY A 634 -28.85 -12.07 -32.66
C GLY A 634 -30.07 -12.62 -33.42
N ALA A 635 -31.30 -12.20 -33.09
CA ALA A 635 -32.48 -12.63 -33.79
C ALA A 635 -32.69 -11.87 -35.11
N ILE A 636 -33.21 -12.59 -36.11
CA ILE A 636 -33.50 -12.08 -37.46
C ILE A 636 -34.99 -12.19 -37.72
N ALA A 637 -35.58 -11.14 -38.31
CA ALA A 637 -36.95 -11.13 -38.78
C ALA A 637 -37.01 -10.87 -40.29
N GLU A 638 -37.63 -11.78 -41.05
CA GLU A 638 -37.91 -11.61 -42.48
C GLU A 638 -39.37 -11.22 -42.66
N ILE A 639 -39.64 -10.07 -43.29
CA ILE A 639 -40.98 -9.57 -43.60
C ILE A 639 -41.14 -9.42 -45.10
N ARG A 640 -42.22 -9.96 -45.65
CA ARG A 640 -42.44 -9.99 -47.10
C ARG A 640 -43.82 -9.48 -47.49
N THR A 641 -43.89 -8.63 -48.51
CA THR A 641 -45.14 -8.15 -49.12
C THR A 641 -45.10 -8.27 -50.64
N GLU A 642 -46.27 -8.24 -51.28
CA GLU A 642 -46.41 -8.29 -52.75
C GLU A 642 -47.35 -7.21 -53.28
N LEU A 643 -46.96 -6.61 -54.40
CA LEU A 643 -47.71 -5.56 -55.08
C LEU A 643 -47.70 -5.75 -56.59
N LEU A 644 -48.65 -5.09 -57.27
CA LEU A 644 -48.65 -4.92 -58.71
C LEU A 644 -48.27 -3.49 -59.06
N VAL A 645 -47.28 -3.30 -59.92
CA VAL A 645 -46.99 -2.02 -60.56
C VAL A 645 -47.82 -1.91 -61.83
N LEU A 646 -48.81 -1.03 -61.82
CA LEU A 646 -49.84 -0.86 -62.85
C LEU A 646 -49.33 -0.03 -64.02
N ASN A 647 -48.60 1.05 -63.73
CA ASN A 647 -47.99 1.91 -64.73
C ASN A 647 -46.50 2.03 -64.44
N VAL A 648 -45.68 1.77 -65.45
CA VAL A 648 -44.25 2.04 -65.38
C VAL A 648 -44.05 3.55 -65.56
N THR A 649 -43.47 4.21 -64.56
CA THR A 649 -43.24 5.65 -64.53
C THR A 649 -41.76 5.97 -64.43
N ASP A 650 -41.42 7.24 -64.67
CA ASP A 650 -40.08 7.76 -64.43
C ASP A 650 -40.14 8.64 -63.17
N GLN A 651 -39.49 8.19 -62.09
CA GLN A 651 -39.39 8.92 -60.82
C GLN A 651 -38.02 9.62 -60.66
N GLY A 652 -37.28 9.83 -61.76
CA GLY A 652 -36.03 10.59 -61.76
C GLY A 652 -34.78 9.79 -62.13
N SER A 653 -34.86 8.46 -62.15
CA SER A 653 -33.76 7.55 -62.52
C SER A 653 -33.90 6.97 -63.93
N GLY A 654 -34.91 7.42 -64.69
CA GLY A 654 -35.29 6.87 -65.99
C GLY A 654 -36.52 5.96 -65.89
N LEU A 655 -37.26 5.88 -67.00
CA LEU A 655 -38.51 5.13 -67.08
C LEU A 655 -38.35 3.67 -66.59
N GLY A 656 -38.99 3.36 -65.47
CA GLY A 656 -39.04 2.03 -64.84
C GLY A 656 -37.87 1.68 -63.91
N ILE A 657 -36.83 2.51 -63.86
CA ILE A 657 -35.75 2.33 -62.89
C ILE A 657 -36.21 2.95 -61.57
N TYR A 658 -36.33 2.12 -60.55
CA TYR A 658 -36.78 2.51 -59.23
C TYR A 658 -35.68 2.29 -58.20
N SER A 659 -35.72 3.09 -57.14
CA SER A 659 -34.84 2.99 -56.00
C SER A 659 -35.71 3.10 -54.75
N ASN A 660 -35.53 2.17 -53.81
CA ASN A 660 -36.28 2.15 -52.57
C ASN A 660 -35.34 1.93 -51.38
N GLN A 661 -35.48 2.74 -50.33
CA GLN A 661 -34.75 2.62 -49.07
C GLN A 661 -35.74 2.82 -47.93
N VAL A 662 -35.63 2.00 -46.88
CA VAL A 662 -36.47 2.10 -45.68
C VAL A 662 -35.61 2.46 -44.48
N ASN A 663 -36.23 3.05 -43.46
CA ASN A 663 -35.63 3.22 -42.15
C ASN A 663 -36.35 2.32 -41.15
N VAL A 664 -35.58 1.61 -40.32
CA VAL A 664 -36.09 0.91 -39.14
C VAL A 664 -35.72 1.70 -37.89
N THR A 665 -36.55 1.68 -36.86
CA THR A 665 -36.19 2.16 -35.52
C THR A 665 -36.59 1.15 -34.46
N ALA A 666 -35.85 1.10 -33.36
CA ALA A 666 -36.20 0.29 -32.20
C ALA A 666 -35.75 0.97 -30.90
N GLU A 667 -36.22 0.47 -29.77
CA GLU A 667 -35.90 0.97 -28.43
C GLU A 667 -35.21 -0.12 -27.61
N GLY A 668 -34.02 0.19 -27.08
CA GLY A 668 -33.32 -0.66 -26.12
C GLY A 668 -33.90 -0.57 -24.70
N PRO A 669 -33.49 -1.44 -23.76
CA PRO A 669 -34.13 -1.54 -22.44
C PRO A 669 -34.06 -0.27 -21.58
N LEU A 670 -33.07 0.59 -21.80
CA LEU A 670 -32.94 1.89 -21.12
C LEU A 670 -33.72 3.03 -21.80
N GLY A 671 -34.53 2.73 -22.81
CA GLY A 671 -35.30 3.70 -23.59
C GLY A 671 -34.52 4.44 -24.67
N GLY A 672 -33.28 4.01 -24.94
CA GLY A 672 -32.47 4.54 -26.03
C GLY A 672 -33.00 4.08 -27.38
N MET A 673 -33.25 5.02 -28.29
CA MET A 673 -33.67 4.70 -29.66
C MET A 673 -32.44 4.37 -30.52
N VAL A 674 -32.57 3.33 -31.34
CA VAL A 674 -31.64 2.94 -32.39
C VAL A 674 -32.35 2.94 -33.72
N SER A 675 -31.61 3.15 -34.80
CA SER A 675 -32.17 3.21 -36.15
C SER A 675 -31.15 2.81 -37.18
N ASP A 676 -31.63 2.36 -38.33
CA ASP A 676 -30.80 1.94 -39.45
C ASP A 676 -31.54 2.14 -40.78
N LEU A 677 -30.78 2.43 -41.85
CA LEU A 677 -31.33 2.49 -43.20
C LEU A 677 -31.07 1.16 -43.91
N SER A 678 -31.95 0.79 -44.84
CA SER A 678 -31.80 -0.52 -45.48
C SER A 678 -30.67 -0.57 -46.47
N ASP A 679 -29.83 -1.60 -46.37
CA ASP A 679 -28.95 -2.03 -47.45
C ASP A 679 -29.71 -2.75 -48.57
N ALA A 680 -29.11 -2.83 -49.75
CA ALA A 680 -29.62 -3.61 -50.87
C ALA A 680 -29.21 -5.08 -50.77
N GLY A 681 -30.14 -5.95 -50.37
CA GLY A 681 -29.86 -7.38 -50.27
C GLY A 681 -30.66 -8.10 -49.19
N GLU A 682 -30.05 -9.14 -48.64
CA GLU A 682 -30.63 -9.97 -47.57
C GLU A 682 -29.92 -9.80 -46.22
N GLU A 683 -28.71 -9.25 -46.21
CA GLU A 683 -27.83 -9.16 -45.03
C GLU A 683 -27.81 -7.72 -44.49
N PRO A 684 -28.36 -7.45 -43.30
CA PRO A 684 -28.35 -6.11 -42.68
C PRO A 684 -26.95 -5.59 -42.32
N ASP A 685 -25.97 -6.46 -42.15
CA ASP A 685 -24.55 -6.13 -41.91
C ASP A 685 -23.69 -6.99 -42.83
N ALA A 686 -23.54 -6.53 -44.08
CA ALA A 686 -22.94 -7.31 -45.15
C ALA A 686 -21.46 -7.66 -44.90
N ASN A 687 -20.75 -6.83 -44.13
CA ASN A 687 -19.35 -7.03 -43.79
C ASN A 687 -19.14 -7.76 -42.45
N GLY A 688 -20.17 -7.82 -41.59
CA GLY A 688 -20.20 -8.57 -40.34
C GLY A 688 -19.40 -7.92 -39.21
N ASN A 689 -19.29 -6.59 -39.16
CA ASN A 689 -18.55 -5.86 -38.13
C ASN A 689 -19.42 -5.38 -36.96
N GLY A 690 -20.74 -5.59 -37.01
CA GLY A 690 -21.72 -5.17 -36.02
C GLY A 690 -22.21 -3.72 -36.16
N PHE A 691 -21.89 -3.03 -37.26
CA PHE A 691 -22.25 -1.63 -37.52
C PHE A 691 -23.00 -1.49 -38.85
N PRO A 692 -24.32 -1.73 -38.87
CA PRO A 692 -25.09 -1.81 -40.12
C PRO A 692 -25.18 -0.48 -40.90
N GLY A 693 -24.98 0.66 -40.22
CA GLY A 693 -25.00 1.99 -40.86
C GLY A 693 -23.64 2.47 -41.39
N ASP A 694 -22.68 1.58 -41.62
CA ASP A 694 -21.36 1.94 -42.13
C ASP A 694 -21.38 2.29 -43.64
N ALA A 695 -20.31 2.93 -44.11
CA ALA A 695 -20.22 3.39 -45.49
C ALA A 695 -20.26 2.21 -46.48
N GLY A 696 -21.36 2.10 -47.23
CA GLY A 696 -21.60 1.03 -48.20
C GLY A 696 -22.61 -0.01 -47.73
N GLU A 697 -23.24 0.17 -46.56
CA GLU A 697 -24.28 -0.73 -46.00
C GLU A 697 -25.63 -0.01 -45.83
N ASP A 698 -25.74 1.24 -46.27
CA ASP A 698 -26.99 2.01 -46.37
C ASP A 698 -27.34 2.30 -47.86
N ASP A 699 -27.13 1.34 -48.76
CA ASP A 699 -27.36 1.55 -50.19
C ASP A 699 -28.83 1.27 -50.58
N PRO A 700 -29.55 2.23 -51.20
CA PRO A 700 -30.92 1.99 -51.66
C PRO A 700 -31.02 0.82 -52.64
N THR A 701 -32.04 -0.02 -52.48
CA THR A 701 -32.30 -1.12 -53.42
C THR A 701 -32.74 -0.57 -54.77
N VAL A 702 -31.87 -0.68 -55.79
CA VAL A 702 -32.18 -0.28 -57.18
C VAL A 702 -32.68 -1.49 -57.96
N PHE A 703 -33.84 -1.35 -58.61
CA PHE A 703 -34.44 -2.41 -59.41
C PHE A 703 -35.18 -1.84 -60.62
N ALA A 704 -35.47 -2.71 -61.58
CA ALA A 704 -35.98 -2.31 -62.89
C ALA A 704 -37.25 -3.11 -63.22
N ILE A 705 -38.32 -2.42 -63.60
CA ILE A 705 -39.61 -3.00 -64.01
C ILE A 705 -39.92 -2.72 -65.48
N GLY A 706 -40.18 -3.76 -66.27
CA GLY A 706 -40.50 -3.65 -67.69
C GLY A 706 -39.30 -3.88 -68.62
N SER A 707 -39.48 -3.61 -69.92
CA SER A 707 -38.42 -3.80 -70.92
C SER A 707 -37.59 -2.53 -71.07
N TYR A 708 -36.27 -2.63 -70.90
CA TYR A 708 -35.34 -1.51 -71.04
C TYR A 708 -34.63 -1.57 -72.37
N ILE A 709 -34.31 -0.40 -72.92
CA ILE A 709 -33.29 -0.26 -73.95
C ILE A 709 -32.06 0.33 -73.27
N GLY A 710 -31.04 -0.49 -73.00
CA GLY A 710 -29.72 0.00 -72.60
C GLY A 710 -29.05 0.70 -73.78
N ILE A 711 -28.44 1.86 -73.53
CA ILE A 711 -27.63 2.57 -74.52
C ILE A 711 -26.18 2.59 -74.03
N ALA A 712 -25.28 1.88 -74.72
CA ALA A 712 -23.85 2.05 -74.52
C ALA A 712 -23.30 2.98 -75.61
N LYS A 713 -22.42 3.90 -75.21
CA LYS A 713 -21.77 4.85 -76.12
C LYS A 713 -20.27 4.56 -76.14
N ASP A 714 -19.75 4.14 -77.28
CA ASP A 714 -18.32 4.09 -77.52
C ASP A 714 -17.88 5.33 -78.29
N VAL A 715 -16.73 5.87 -77.93
CA VAL A 715 -16.16 7.06 -78.57
C VAL A 715 -14.77 6.73 -79.06
N SER A 716 -14.61 6.66 -80.36
CA SER A 716 -13.31 6.47 -80.99
C SER A 716 -12.84 7.75 -81.71
N VAL A 717 -11.55 8.06 -81.56
CA VAL A 717 -10.93 9.23 -82.20
C VAL A 717 -9.79 8.76 -83.10
N VAL A 718 -9.90 9.06 -84.39
CA VAL A 718 -8.85 8.78 -85.39
C VAL A 718 -8.54 10.04 -86.18
N GLY A 719 -7.37 10.63 -85.93
CA GLY A 719 -6.99 11.91 -86.52
C GLY A 719 -7.88 13.06 -86.00
N ASN A 720 -8.47 13.83 -86.91
CA ASN A 720 -9.38 14.94 -86.59
C ASN A 720 -10.87 14.54 -86.59
N GLN A 721 -11.17 13.24 -86.61
CA GLN A 721 -12.54 12.73 -86.66
C GLN A 721 -12.87 11.99 -85.35
N VAL A 722 -14.01 12.37 -84.74
CA VAL A 722 -14.59 11.71 -83.57
C VAL A 722 -15.81 10.93 -84.03
N THR A 723 -15.81 9.62 -83.80
CA THR A 723 -16.95 8.74 -84.08
C THR A 723 -17.63 8.37 -82.77
N PHE A 724 -18.95 8.45 -82.77
CA PHE A 724 -19.79 8.02 -81.65
C PHE A 724 -20.59 6.82 -82.10
N ASP A 725 -20.25 5.64 -81.59
CA ASP A 725 -21.00 4.42 -81.81
C ASP A 725 -21.98 4.22 -80.65
N TYR A 726 -23.27 4.15 -80.97
CA TYR A 726 -24.33 3.92 -80.00
C TYR A 726 -24.83 2.48 -80.17
N TYR A 727 -24.68 1.68 -79.13
CA TYR A 727 -25.21 0.33 -79.05
C TYR A 727 -26.51 0.36 -78.27
N LEU A 728 -27.56 -0.19 -78.88
CA LEU A 728 -28.88 -0.33 -78.27
C LEU A 728 -29.08 -1.81 -77.96
N GLU A 729 -29.28 -2.14 -76.69
CA GLU A 729 -29.60 -3.50 -76.25
C GLU A 729 -30.94 -3.51 -75.53
N THR A 730 -31.87 -4.35 -75.98
CA THR A 730 -33.12 -4.58 -75.27
C THR A 730 -32.89 -5.61 -74.17
N PHE A 731 -33.06 -5.20 -72.92
CA PHE A 731 -33.12 -6.11 -71.78
C PHE A 731 -34.58 -6.36 -71.43
N GLY A 732 -34.99 -7.62 -71.48
CA GLY A 732 -36.35 -8.08 -71.22
C GLY A 732 -36.34 -9.56 -70.86
#